data_AF-A0A660UUT2-F1
#
_entry.id   AF-A0A660UUT2-F1
#
_cell.length_a   1.000
_cell.length_b   1.000
_cell.length_c   1.000
_cell.angle_alpha   90.00
_cell.angle_beta   90.00
_cell.angle_gamma   90.00
#
_symmetry.space_group_name_H-M   'P 1'
#
loop_
_entity.id
_entity.type
_entity.pdbx_description
1 polymer ?
#
loop_
_entity_poly.entity_id
_entity_poly.type
_entity_poly.pdbx_seq_one_letter_code
_entity_poly.pdbx_strand_id
1 'polypeptide(L)'
;MNKLITILFIIVIVNFSFADSGVLTSEQEDQLATLSEILHFIYEDNPSAIPSDVNDIVALGESASSRDMLALALIQMMKDVYEGKTNPAVEQTVDASPTLESDTVDQQSVVSDEPISEIDFTLPPVKTVNYFEEQEKQKHLMNCPDGVALSDFPILDRSAVQAAQFSAKSDRSGLFLSSIETTGSGMMMSTESIIDITSDITANTVWDSNNIYHVLAPIDVNEVMLVIEPGTTVTFAAGTSAGIRALNGGAIIARGSAENPILFTSDASTPAYNDYHCPLYIEETASAATEITYSIVEYAHAGVMLFNRNLDNNIENNYFVNCMYGIVEYGPEHTDIINNLCFGSYYSGIQVFMASLSGAGDANSVIHIENNTSHYYQDRGITIRGTTDSNDTGYVFLGNNIVSDSYVVGLSIVDSGDEYVYASVINTGYYDNAANKHWAFDEYNPVIVTANPYEAGASGYAPICYLNQICDFIDAGGLFPEQTEFVGKTTSTTLIPDANVTDIGFHYPNWDYSNSGYGDYYAGDLDENLIIDFRDFSILAGGWLTAYDMNDLVEMSESWLITGGPAPNIIPSFDQDPNNLSGYVKATINITDSQIHRAWLIIDGKKYGEFCDSGESSTIDIKTERFSNGNHSVKVVYMYNDEVICSQATATSFDNEVSLLLGGDGFTPGENYHLFGIASGNHLVELVDIINETTIFSQIFTDGINAHIEPNAFTEEYGAYDLSIKEETMLMSATWQDVVNWVIGRKFNKKDFPPDVDIRMVVSVGDKSLEKEKEQCWKAALKTAVRKGIWPVFLNAEACTWDNLSHCLHLNRVKMWYHCSHGHHDLLGQPPRQCITTASGKVFSYLKKDYDPNNVPPTYEELSPWYENNHSIAELGFFGTDKMTWVQFNACYSAKTAEFPYVLGMPIEEPAFEQIFIGWKGKALVNDILGSYNQFEEDYWDTLRWGHSLQTAVEDSLPPVGGTSILENFMYYGVIDWQYAHFRYPNIN
;
A
#
# COMPACT_ATOMS: atom_id res chain seq x y z
N MET A 1 -43.99 -19.96 -26.02
CA MET A 1 -42.59 -20.44 -25.82
C MET A 1 -42.41 -21.15 -24.49
N ASN A 2 -42.84 -20.56 -23.36
CA ASN A 2 -42.67 -21.02 -21.96
C ASN A 2 -43.38 -22.36 -21.58
N LYS A 3 -43.26 -23.40 -22.41
CA LYS A 3 -43.64 -24.80 -22.09
C LYS A 3 -42.74 -25.86 -22.75
N LEU A 4 -42.10 -25.56 -23.89
CA LEU A 4 -41.17 -26.50 -24.52
C LEU A 4 -39.83 -26.54 -23.78
N ILE A 5 -39.38 -25.37 -23.32
CA ILE A 5 -38.15 -25.16 -22.52
C ILE A 5 -38.14 -26.08 -21.29
N THR A 6 -39.24 -26.11 -20.53
CA THR A 6 -39.41 -26.94 -19.32
C THR A 6 -39.34 -28.45 -19.59
N ILE A 7 -39.65 -28.90 -20.81
CA ILE A 7 -39.61 -30.33 -21.18
C ILE A 7 -38.19 -30.76 -21.56
N LEU A 8 -37.44 -29.90 -22.26
CA LEU A 8 -36.04 -30.14 -22.61
C LEU A 8 -35.12 -30.14 -21.39
N PHE A 9 -35.40 -29.25 -20.42
CA PHE A 9 -34.70 -29.17 -19.13
C PHE A 9 -34.67 -30.50 -18.36
N ILE A 10 -35.72 -31.33 -18.50
CA ILE A 10 -35.80 -32.65 -17.85
C ILE A 10 -34.98 -33.71 -18.59
N ILE A 11 -34.93 -33.66 -19.94
CA ILE A 11 -34.20 -34.65 -20.76
C ILE A 11 -32.68 -34.48 -20.58
N VAL A 12 -32.23 -33.23 -20.46
CA VAL A 12 -30.82 -32.87 -20.17
C VAL A 12 -30.32 -33.51 -18.86
N ILE A 13 -31.06 -33.33 -17.77
CA ILE A 13 -30.70 -33.85 -16.43
C ILE A 13 -30.56 -35.38 -16.42
N VAL A 14 -31.31 -36.09 -17.26
CA VAL A 14 -31.26 -37.56 -17.36
C VAL A 14 -29.98 -38.06 -18.05
N ASN A 15 -29.43 -37.32 -19.02
CA ASN A 15 -28.19 -37.73 -19.70
C ASN A 15 -26.94 -37.54 -18.83
N PHE A 16 -26.86 -36.46 -18.05
CA PHE A 16 -25.66 -36.19 -17.23
C PHE A 16 -25.46 -37.10 -16.00
N SER A 17 -26.35 -38.08 -15.81
CA SER A 17 -26.10 -39.18 -14.87
C SER A 17 -25.21 -40.31 -15.43
N PHE A 18 -24.91 -40.34 -16.74
CA PHE A 18 -24.31 -41.52 -17.40
C PHE A 18 -23.31 -41.19 -18.52
N ALA A 19 -22.06 -40.85 -18.16
CA ALA A 19 -20.98 -40.60 -19.13
C ALA A 19 -19.66 -41.35 -18.81
N ASP A 20 -19.76 -42.64 -18.47
CA ASP A 20 -18.63 -43.58 -18.56
C ASP A 20 -18.87 -44.57 -19.71
N SER A 21 -17.85 -44.81 -20.55
CA SER A 21 -17.84 -45.73 -21.73
C SER A 21 -18.67 -45.40 -23.00
N GLY A 22 -19.56 -44.40 -23.02
CA GLY A 22 -19.92 -43.66 -24.24
C GLY A 22 -20.67 -44.38 -25.39
N VAL A 23 -21.45 -45.45 -25.14
CA VAL A 23 -22.37 -46.03 -26.14
C VAL A 23 -23.71 -46.39 -25.50
N LEU A 24 -24.83 -45.95 -26.09
CA LEU A 24 -26.19 -46.29 -25.65
C LEU A 24 -26.58 -47.72 -26.08
N THR A 25 -27.42 -48.36 -25.27
CA THR A 25 -28.04 -49.65 -25.59
C THR A 25 -29.40 -49.46 -26.28
N SER A 26 -29.82 -50.43 -27.09
CA SER A 26 -31.10 -50.37 -27.81
C SER A 26 -32.34 -50.23 -26.90
N GLU A 27 -32.24 -50.70 -25.65
CA GLU A 27 -33.30 -50.55 -24.64
C GLU A 27 -33.46 -49.09 -24.17
N GLN A 28 -32.42 -48.26 -24.31
CA GLN A 28 -32.48 -46.83 -24.02
C GLN A 28 -33.02 -46.02 -25.21
N GLU A 29 -32.78 -46.47 -26.45
CA GLU A 29 -33.37 -45.87 -27.66
C GLU A 29 -34.90 -46.04 -27.69
N ASP A 30 -35.41 -47.24 -27.40
CA ASP A 30 -36.86 -47.51 -27.31
C ASP A 30 -37.56 -46.68 -26.20
N GLN A 31 -36.86 -46.42 -25.08
CA GLN A 31 -37.39 -45.58 -23.99
C GLN A 31 -37.55 -44.12 -24.42
N LEU A 32 -36.60 -43.57 -25.16
CA LEU A 32 -36.68 -42.21 -25.73
C LEU A 32 -37.76 -42.10 -26.81
N ALA A 33 -37.90 -43.11 -27.68
CA ALA A 33 -38.96 -43.15 -28.68
C ALA A 33 -40.36 -43.16 -28.03
N THR A 34 -40.56 -44.00 -27.01
CA THR A 34 -41.84 -44.09 -26.27
C THR A 34 -42.20 -42.77 -25.58
N LEU A 35 -41.22 -42.07 -25.00
CA LEU A 35 -41.43 -40.77 -24.36
C LEU A 35 -41.87 -39.70 -25.38
N SER A 36 -41.30 -39.75 -26.59
CA SER A 36 -41.62 -38.84 -27.70
C SER A 36 -43.06 -39.04 -28.21
N GLU A 37 -43.52 -40.29 -28.40
CA GLU A 37 -44.90 -40.56 -28.84
C GLU A 37 -45.95 -40.07 -27.83
N ILE A 38 -45.71 -40.25 -26.53
CA ILE A 38 -46.61 -39.77 -25.45
C ILE A 38 -46.73 -38.25 -25.47
N LEU A 39 -45.62 -37.54 -25.65
CA LEU A 39 -45.60 -36.07 -25.75
C LEU A 39 -46.32 -35.58 -27.03
N HIS A 40 -46.18 -36.28 -28.15
CA HIS A 40 -46.83 -35.92 -29.42
C HIS A 40 -48.36 -36.07 -29.34
N PHE A 41 -48.84 -37.17 -28.75
CA PHE A 41 -50.28 -37.45 -28.58
C PHE A 41 -50.99 -36.41 -27.69
N ILE A 42 -50.32 -35.96 -26.62
CA ILE A 42 -50.86 -34.96 -25.69
C ILE A 42 -50.95 -33.57 -26.34
N TYR A 43 -50.05 -33.24 -27.27
CA TYR A 43 -49.91 -31.87 -27.79
C TYR A 43 -50.68 -31.59 -29.09
N GLU A 44 -50.82 -32.57 -30.00
CA GLU A 44 -51.52 -32.34 -31.28
C GLU A 44 -52.97 -32.86 -31.31
N ASP A 45 -53.25 -34.09 -30.87
CA ASP A 45 -54.53 -34.75 -31.14
C ASP A 45 -55.66 -34.39 -30.18
N ASN A 46 -55.39 -34.29 -28.86
CA ASN A 46 -56.45 -33.98 -27.88
C ASN A 46 -55.97 -33.34 -26.57
N PRO A 47 -55.95 -31.99 -26.49
CA PRO A 47 -55.61 -31.26 -25.26
C PRO A 47 -56.56 -31.44 -24.06
N SER A 48 -57.70 -32.14 -24.23
CA SER A 48 -58.64 -32.48 -23.15
C SER A 48 -58.62 -33.97 -22.78
N ALA A 49 -57.54 -34.70 -23.11
CA ALA A 49 -57.36 -36.12 -22.79
C ALA A 49 -56.84 -36.43 -21.36
N ILE A 50 -56.55 -35.43 -20.51
CA ILE A 50 -56.24 -35.67 -19.10
C ILE A 50 -57.57 -35.93 -18.34
N PRO A 51 -57.76 -37.09 -17.69
CA PRO A 51 -59.00 -37.40 -16.97
C PRO A 51 -59.28 -36.41 -15.83
N SER A 52 -60.55 -36.04 -15.68
CA SER A 52 -61.00 -35.00 -14.73
C SER A 52 -61.45 -35.54 -13.36
N ASP A 53 -61.29 -36.84 -13.10
CA ASP A 53 -61.69 -37.50 -11.86
C ASP A 53 -60.46 -38.14 -11.15
N VAL A 54 -60.40 -37.99 -9.83
CA VAL A 54 -59.32 -38.52 -8.97
C VAL A 54 -59.36 -40.05 -8.86
N ASN A 55 -60.52 -40.68 -9.05
CA ASN A 55 -60.70 -42.09 -8.73
C ASN A 55 -59.97 -43.05 -9.70
N ASP A 56 -59.75 -42.66 -10.96
CA ASP A 56 -59.02 -43.49 -11.93
C ASP A 56 -57.51 -43.57 -11.62
N ILE A 57 -56.95 -42.63 -10.85
CA ILE A 57 -55.55 -42.65 -10.39
C ILE A 57 -55.35 -43.77 -9.34
N VAL A 58 -56.36 -44.03 -8.51
CA VAL A 58 -56.28 -45.01 -7.40
C VAL A 58 -56.21 -46.46 -7.93
N ALA A 59 -56.70 -46.72 -9.15
CA ALA A 59 -56.68 -48.04 -9.77
C ALA A 59 -55.28 -48.55 -10.17
N LEU A 60 -54.24 -47.70 -10.12
CA LEU A 60 -52.85 -48.05 -10.42
C LEU A 60 -52.04 -48.48 -9.17
N GLY A 61 -52.67 -48.52 -7.99
CA GLY A 61 -51.99 -48.64 -6.69
C GLY A 61 -51.33 -49.97 -6.30
N GLU A 62 -51.23 -50.97 -7.18
CA GLU A 62 -50.71 -52.32 -6.82
C GLU A 62 -49.39 -52.75 -7.50
N SER A 63 -48.71 -51.88 -8.26
CA SER A 63 -47.39 -52.21 -8.85
C SER A 63 -46.42 -51.03 -8.99
N ALA A 64 -46.42 -50.09 -8.05
CA ALA A 64 -45.61 -48.87 -8.08
C ALA A 64 -44.27 -48.98 -7.33
N SER A 65 -43.30 -48.15 -7.72
CA SER A 65 -41.97 -48.00 -7.10
C SER A 65 -41.71 -46.53 -6.71
N SER A 66 -40.54 -46.23 -6.13
CA SER A 66 -40.21 -44.88 -5.65
C SER A 66 -40.25 -43.78 -6.72
N ARG A 67 -40.15 -44.13 -8.02
CA ARG A 67 -40.35 -43.19 -9.14
C ARG A 67 -41.75 -42.58 -9.14
N ASP A 68 -42.76 -43.39 -8.84
CA ASP A 68 -44.17 -43.03 -9.01
C ASP A 68 -44.66 -42.11 -7.89
N MET A 69 -44.14 -42.29 -6.67
CA MET A 69 -44.44 -41.37 -5.56
C MET A 69 -43.82 -39.98 -5.75
N LEU A 70 -42.62 -39.89 -6.33
CA LEU A 70 -41.99 -38.59 -6.63
C LEU A 70 -42.75 -37.84 -7.74
N ALA A 71 -43.18 -38.56 -8.79
CA ALA A 71 -44.02 -38.00 -9.83
C ALA A 71 -45.38 -37.52 -9.29
N LEU A 72 -46.06 -38.33 -8.46
CA LEU A 72 -47.32 -37.94 -7.83
C LEU A 72 -47.17 -36.76 -6.86
N ALA A 73 -46.05 -36.67 -6.11
CA ALA A 73 -45.77 -35.52 -5.25
C ALA A 73 -45.59 -34.22 -6.04
N LEU A 74 -44.79 -34.26 -7.13
CA LEU A 74 -44.62 -33.11 -8.03
C LEU A 74 -45.93 -32.69 -8.69
N ILE A 75 -46.73 -33.64 -9.20
CA ILE A 75 -48.04 -33.36 -9.79
C ILE A 75 -49.00 -32.73 -8.76
N GLN A 76 -49.01 -33.22 -7.52
CA GLN A 76 -49.84 -32.65 -6.46
C GLN A 76 -49.38 -31.23 -6.05
N MET A 77 -48.07 -30.99 -5.92
CA MET A 77 -47.51 -29.66 -5.67
C MET A 77 -47.88 -28.67 -6.79
N MET A 78 -47.73 -29.07 -8.05
CA MET A 78 -48.11 -28.25 -9.21
C MET A 78 -49.62 -27.96 -9.24
N LYS A 79 -50.45 -28.92 -8.78
CA LYS A 79 -51.90 -28.75 -8.67
C LYS A 79 -52.31 -27.79 -7.56
N ASP A 80 -51.73 -27.89 -6.36
CA ASP A 80 -52.10 -27.00 -5.25
C ASP A 80 -51.63 -25.56 -5.50
N VAL A 81 -50.48 -25.35 -6.14
CA VAL A 81 -50.04 -24.03 -6.63
C VAL A 81 -51.00 -23.49 -7.70
N TYR A 82 -51.45 -24.33 -8.66
CA TYR A 82 -52.40 -23.93 -9.71
C TYR A 82 -53.81 -23.61 -9.16
N GLU A 83 -54.25 -24.32 -8.11
CA GLU A 83 -55.53 -24.07 -7.42
C GLU A 83 -55.43 -22.97 -6.34
N GLY A 84 -54.27 -22.33 -6.18
CA GLY A 84 -54.06 -21.19 -5.27
C GLY A 84 -54.08 -21.55 -3.78
N LYS A 85 -53.75 -22.80 -3.42
CA LYS A 85 -53.77 -23.30 -2.04
C LYS A 85 -52.42 -23.13 -1.36
N THR A 86 -52.45 -22.54 -0.17
CA THR A 86 -51.29 -22.53 0.74
C THR A 86 -51.10 -23.90 1.40
N ASN A 87 -49.86 -24.19 1.80
CA ASN A 87 -49.43 -25.49 2.33
C ASN A 87 -50.15 -25.86 3.65
N PRO A 88 -50.94 -26.94 3.72
CA PRO A 88 -51.66 -27.35 4.93
C PRO A 88 -50.78 -28.19 5.87
N ALA A 89 -49.72 -27.59 6.43
CA ALA A 89 -48.70 -28.31 7.21
C ALA A 89 -48.43 -27.82 8.65
N VAL A 90 -49.16 -26.83 9.17
CA VAL A 90 -49.36 -26.63 10.62
C VAL A 90 -50.75 -26.06 10.88
N GLU A 91 -51.68 -26.85 11.45
CA GLU A 91 -52.41 -26.42 12.66
C GLU A 91 -53.24 -27.54 13.33
N GLN A 92 -52.89 -27.79 14.60
CA GLN A 92 -53.77 -28.26 15.67
C GLN A 92 -53.19 -27.62 16.96
N THR A 93 -53.86 -26.77 17.73
CA THR A 93 -55.27 -26.31 17.70
C THR A 93 -55.46 -24.99 18.47
N VAL A 94 -56.33 -24.07 17.99
CA VAL A 94 -57.35 -23.29 18.77
C VAL A 94 -56.80 -22.22 19.79
N ASP A 95 -57.29 -20.98 19.88
CA ASP A 95 -58.62 -20.40 19.58
C ASP A 95 -58.63 -18.87 19.24
N ALA A 96 -59.77 -18.41 18.70
CA ALA A 96 -60.43 -17.12 18.95
C ALA A 96 -59.88 -15.74 18.45
N SER A 97 -60.22 -15.44 17.18
CA SER A 97 -61.13 -14.33 16.78
C SER A 97 -60.66 -12.84 16.71
N PRO A 98 -61.36 -11.97 15.91
CA PRO A 98 -60.74 -10.83 15.21
C PRO A 98 -61.50 -9.48 15.37
N THR A 99 -61.15 -8.46 14.55
CA THR A 99 -61.96 -7.33 13.96
C THR A 99 -61.05 -6.11 13.67
N LEU A 100 -61.26 -5.21 12.69
CA LEU A 100 -62.27 -5.09 11.60
C LEU A 100 -61.74 -4.23 10.40
N GLU A 101 -62.59 -3.94 9.42
CA GLU A 101 -62.29 -3.41 8.06
C GLU A 101 -62.24 -1.86 7.89
N SER A 102 -61.57 -1.44 6.81
CA SER A 102 -61.92 -0.38 5.82
C SER A 102 -62.22 1.09 6.18
N ASP A 103 -61.54 1.98 5.45
CA ASP A 103 -62.02 3.16 4.70
C ASP A 103 -62.91 4.24 5.39
N THR A 104 -62.45 5.51 5.38
CA THR A 104 -62.86 6.51 4.34
C THR A 104 -62.32 7.94 4.56
N VAL A 105 -61.63 8.47 3.53
CA VAL A 105 -61.86 9.77 2.82
C VAL A 105 -61.88 11.14 3.56
N ASP A 106 -60.96 12.00 3.08
CA ASP A 106 -60.97 13.49 2.96
C ASP A 106 -60.55 14.47 4.08
N GLN A 107 -60.18 15.66 3.57
CA GLN A 107 -59.46 16.76 4.23
C GLN A 107 -60.34 17.76 5.00
N GLN A 108 -59.79 18.38 6.05
CA GLN A 108 -59.72 19.86 6.14
C GLN A 108 -58.74 20.34 7.23
N SER A 109 -58.27 21.59 7.12
CA SER A 109 -57.21 22.19 7.95
C SER A 109 -57.70 23.33 8.85
N VAL A 110 -57.14 23.44 10.06
CA VAL A 110 -57.12 24.64 10.93
C VAL A 110 -55.80 24.65 11.74
N VAL A 111 -55.30 25.83 12.11
CA VAL A 111 -54.02 26.10 12.80
C VAL A 111 -54.22 26.35 14.31
N SER A 112 -53.23 25.97 15.14
CA SER A 112 -52.96 26.58 16.45
C SER A 112 -51.53 26.28 16.94
N ASP A 113 -50.84 27.27 17.54
CA ASP A 113 -49.44 27.20 17.98
C ASP A 113 -49.23 26.67 19.42
N GLU A 114 -47.99 26.19 19.68
CA GLU A 114 -47.28 26.22 20.98
C GLU A 114 -47.83 25.38 22.19
N PRO A 115 -47.05 25.17 23.29
CA PRO A 115 -45.77 24.44 23.31
C PRO A 115 -45.61 23.51 24.55
N ILE A 116 -45.02 22.29 24.43
CA ILE A 116 -44.78 21.43 25.61
C ILE A 116 -43.41 20.72 25.60
N SER A 117 -42.73 20.85 26.75
CA SER A 117 -41.41 20.39 27.20
C SER A 117 -40.82 19.06 26.72
N GLU A 118 -39.48 19.08 26.61
CA GLU A 118 -38.50 18.07 27.09
C GLU A 118 -39.02 16.67 27.46
N ILE A 119 -38.54 15.66 26.73
CA ILE A 119 -38.25 14.32 27.29
C ILE A 119 -36.82 13.97 26.86
N ASP A 120 -35.96 13.74 27.85
CA ASP A 120 -34.58 13.28 27.68
C ASP A 120 -34.55 11.80 27.24
N PHE A 121 -33.76 11.50 26.21
CA PHE A 121 -33.40 10.15 25.77
C PHE A 121 -31.91 10.08 25.41
N THR A 122 -31.05 10.21 26.43
CA THR A 122 -29.61 9.94 26.34
C THR A 122 -29.30 8.46 26.03
N LEU A 123 -28.75 8.19 24.85
CA LEU A 123 -27.91 7.01 24.52
C LEU A 123 -27.10 7.29 23.24
N PRO A 124 -25.98 6.59 23.06
CA PRO A 124 -24.62 7.05 23.37
C PRO A 124 -24.06 8.10 22.37
N PRO A 125 -22.93 8.77 22.67
CA PRO A 125 -22.26 9.60 21.66
C PRO A 125 -21.77 8.76 20.46
N VAL A 126 -22.09 9.23 19.26
CA VAL A 126 -21.42 8.76 18.03
C VAL A 126 -19.99 9.29 18.05
N LYS A 127 -19.02 8.38 18.17
CA LYS A 127 -17.61 8.66 17.90
C LYS A 127 -17.37 8.51 16.40
N THR A 128 -17.26 9.63 15.67
CA THR A 128 -16.31 9.68 14.55
C THR A 128 -14.92 9.81 15.15
N VAL A 129 -14.06 8.81 14.94
CA VAL A 129 -12.71 8.75 15.50
C VAL A 129 -11.73 9.24 14.44
N ASN A 130 -10.96 10.29 14.73
CA ASN A 130 -9.70 10.54 14.02
C ASN A 130 -8.76 9.37 14.35
N TYR A 131 -8.53 8.46 13.40
CA TYR A 131 -7.85 7.18 13.65
C TYR A 131 -6.45 7.37 14.27
N PHE A 132 -5.66 8.28 13.70
CA PHE A 132 -4.34 8.71 14.21
C PHE A 132 -4.39 9.29 15.64
N GLU A 133 -5.43 10.07 15.96
CA GLU A 133 -5.62 10.62 17.31
C GLU A 133 -5.98 9.54 18.34
N GLU A 134 -6.54 8.39 17.94
CA GLU A 134 -6.70 7.26 18.85
C GLU A 134 -5.43 6.42 18.96
N GLN A 135 -4.68 6.21 17.87
CA GLN A 135 -3.38 5.54 17.91
C GLN A 135 -2.41 6.22 18.92
N GLU A 136 -2.31 7.56 18.93
CA GLU A 136 -1.50 8.28 19.93
C GLU A 136 -2.01 8.13 21.38
N LYS A 137 -3.32 7.96 21.58
CA LYS A 137 -3.98 7.87 22.90
C LYS A 137 -4.03 6.44 23.44
N GLN A 138 -3.62 5.44 22.66
CA GLN A 138 -3.67 4.02 23.01
C GLN A 138 -2.33 3.43 23.49
N LYS A 139 -1.23 4.21 23.52
CA LYS A 139 0.07 3.72 23.99
C LYS A 139 0.07 3.42 25.50
N HIS A 140 0.16 2.14 25.85
CA HIS A 140 0.22 1.67 27.24
C HIS A 140 1.60 1.13 27.57
N LEU A 141 2.07 1.37 28.81
CA LEU A 141 3.28 0.71 29.32
C LEU A 141 2.94 -0.73 29.67
N MET A 142 3.56 -1.68 28.97
CA MET A 142 3.43 -3.11 29.21
C MET A 142 4.67 -3.64 29.95
N ASN A 143 4.42 -4.45 30.98
CA ASN A 143 5.43 -5.18 31.75
C ASN A 143 4.86 -6.55 32.15
N CYS A 144 5.67 -7.60 32.19
CA CYS A 144 5.16 -8.93 32.57
C CYS A 144 4.73 -8.93 34.05
N PRO A 145 3.55 -9.49 34.41
CA PRO A 145 3.08 -9.54 35.79
C PRO A 145 3.91 -10.46 36.71
N ASP A 146 4.10 -10.02 37.97
CA ASP A 146 4.80 -10.78 39.03
C ASP A 146 4.34 -12.25 39.11
N GLY A 147 5.24 -13.17 38.76
CA GLY A 147 5.03 -14.61 38.91
C GLY A 147 4.25 -15.29 37.78
N VAL A 148 4.11 -14.65 36.61
CA VAL A 148 3.76 -15.33 35.35
C VAL A 148 5.04 -15.62 34.57
N ALA A 149 5.20 -16.84 34.06
CA ALA A 149 6.33 -17.21 33.20
C ALA A 149 5.89 -18.13 32.05
N LEU A 150 6.66 -18.11 30.95
CA LEU A 150 6.48 -19.02 29.80
C LEU A 150 6.37 -20.50 30.18
N SER A 151 7.02 -20.93 31.26
CA SER A 151 6.98 -22.30 31.78
C SER A 151 5.60 -22.76 32.23
N ASP A 152 4.68 -21.82 32.43
CA ASP A 152 3.34 -22.07 32.97
C ASP A 152 2.34 -22.37 31.83
N PHE A 153 2.77 -22.18 30.58
CA PHE A 153 2.01 -22.51 29.36
C PHE A 153 2.36 -23.91 28.85
N PRO A 154 1.38 -24.69 28.38
CA PRO A 154 1.56 -26.11 28.08
C PRO A 154 2.30 -26.33 26.75
N ILE A 155 3.62 -26.53 26.80
CA ILE A 155 4.40 -26.97 25.63
C ILE A 155 3.90 -28.35 25.17
N LEU A 156 3.30 -28.40 23.98
CA LEU A 156 2.81 -29.63 23.35
C LEU A 156 3.96 -30.47 22.76
N ASP A 157 3.73 -31.78 22.59
CA ASP A 157 4.78 -32.73 22.21
C ASP A 157 5.20 -32.58 20.73
N ARG A 158 6.34 -31.93 20.53
CA ARG A 158 6.94 -31.65 19.21
C ARG A 158 7.25 -32.89 18.37
N SER A 159 7.22 -34.11 18.93
CA SER A 159 7.51 -35.34 18.19
C SER A 159 6.48 -35.67 17.10
N ALA A 160 5.27 -35.09 17.16
CA ALA A 160 4.27 -35.21 16.09
C ALA A 160 4.61 -34.36 14.85
N VAL A 161 5.11 -33.14 15.06
CA VAL A 161 5.44 -32.17 13.99
C VAL A 161 6.46 -32.76 13.02
N GLN A 162 7.51 -33.35 13.58
CA GLN A 162 8.61 -33.95 12.83
C GLN A 162 8.20 -35.24 12.07
N ALA A 163 6.99 -35.77 12.29
CA ALA A 163 6.44 -36.86 11.48
C ALA A 163 5.62 -36.35 10.28
N ALA A 164 4.90 -35.23 10.42
CA ALA A 164 4.13 -34.62 9.32
C ALA A 164 5.05 -34.01 8.24
N GLN A 165 6.19 -33.44 8.65
CA GLN A 165 7.19 -32.81 7.78
C GLN A 165 7.86 -33.76 6.75
N PHE A 166 7.62 -35.08 6.82
CA PHE A 166 8.10 -36.05 5.82
C PHE A 166 7.08 -36.39 4.72
N SER A 167 5.78 -36.12 4.88
CA SER A 167 4.78 -36.51 3.87
C SER A 167 4.58 -35.52 2.73
N ALA A 168 4.95 -34.24 2.90
CA ALA A 168 4.85 -33.21 1.86
C ALA A 168 6.06 -33.16 0.90
N LYS A 169 7.01 -34.10 1.03
CA LYS A 169 8.41 -33.92 0.59
C LYS A 169 8.76 -34.54 -0.78
N SER A 170 7.78 -34.81 -1.64
CA SER A 170 7.98 -35.53 -2.91
C SER A 170 7.87 -34.70 -4.20
N ASP A 171 7.03 -33.67 -4.25
CA ASP A 171 6.54 -33.16 -5.55
C ASP A 171 7.14 -31.81 -5.98
N ARG A 172 7.70 -31.01 -5.06
CA ARG A 172 8.29 -29.69 -5.39
C ARG A 172 9.48 -29.76 -6.37
N SER A 173 10.22 -30.87 -6.42
CA SER A 173 11.30 -31.07 -7.39
C SER A 173 10.83 -31.31 -8.83
N GLY A 174 9.52 -31.33 -9.09
CA GLY A 174 8.94 -31.45 -10.43
C GLY A 174 8.33 -30.18 -11.02
N LEU A 175 8.10 -29.13 -10.20
CA LEU A 175 7.26 -27.98 -10.60
C LEU A 175 8.00 -26.89 -11.39
N PHE A 176 9.33 -26.76 -11.24
CA PHE A 176 10.15 -25.80 -11.98
C PHE A 176 10.45 -26.19 -13.45
N LEU A 177 9.70 -27.14 -14.04
CA LEU A 177 10.07 -27.76 -15.33
C LEU A 177 8.90 -28.00 -16.30
N SER A 178 7.70 -27.45 -16.05
CA SER A 178 6.49 -27.80 -16.81
C SER A 178 5.60 -26.65 -17.31
N SER A 179 6.00 -25.39 -17.18
CA SER A 179 5.16 -24.21 -17.54
C SER A 179 5.57 -23.45 -18.81
N ILE A 180 6.61 -23.88 -19.54
CA ILE A 180 6.97 -23.29 -20.84
C ILE A 180 6.09 -23.89 -21.96
N GLU A 181 4.84 -23.42 -22.06
CA GLU A 181 3.99 -23.66 -23.24
C GLU A 181 4.62 -22.95 -24.45
N THR A 182 5.30 -23.72 -25.32
CA THR A 182 6.13 -23.16 -26.38
C THR A 182 5.30 -22.71 -27.57
N THR A 183 4.90 -21.43 -27.61
CA THR A 183 4.54 -20.80 -28.90
C THR A 183 5.75 -20.82 -29.83
N GLY A 184 5.55 -21.27 -31.08
CA GLY A 184 6.61 -21.87 -31.89
C GLY A 184 7.68 -20.92 -32.45
N SER A 185 8.64 -20.51 -31.62
CA SER A 185 9.94 -19.98 -32.04
C SER A 185 11.07 -20.65 -31.25
N GLY A 186 12.20 -20.92 -31.90
CA GLY A 186 13.24 -21.81 -31.36
C GLY A 186 14.12 -21.19 -30.28
N MET A 187 13.66 -21.22 -29.03
CA MET A 187 14.44 -20.82 -27.86
C MET A 187 15.49 -21.90 -27.53
N MET A 188 16.72 -21.49 -27.18
CA MET A 188 17.70 -22.43 -26.61
C MET A 188 17.42 -22.56 -25.11
N MET A 189 17.49 -23.79 -24.59
CA MET A 189 17.63 -24.00 -23.15
C MET A 189 18.98 -23.41 -22.72
N SER A 190 18.97 -22.29 -22.00
CA SER A 190 20.08 -21.93 -21.11
C SER A 190 20.21 -23.05 -20.07
N THR A 191 21.44 -23.51 -19.84
CA THR A 191 21.73 -24.35 -18.69
C THR A 191 22.22 -23.44 -17.59
N GLU A 192 21.41 -23.27 -16.53
CA GLU A 192 21.82 -22.57 -15.31
C GLU A 192 23.19 -23.08 -14.84
N SER A 193 24.09 -22.16 -14.51
CA SER A 193 25.42 -22.52 -14.00
C SER A 193 25.46 -22.35 -12.49
N ILE A 194 26.02 -23.35 -11.80
CA ILE A 194 26.20 -23.29 -10.34
C ILE A 194 27.53 -22.58 -10.06
N ILE A 195 27.47 -21.49 -9.32
CA ILE A 195 28.62 -20.65 -8.96
C ILE A 195 28.89 -20.82 -7.46
N ASP A 196 29.93 -21.59 -7.13
CA ASP A 196 30.41 -21.79 -5.76
C ASP A 196 31.01 -20.49 -5.18
N ILE A 197 30.30 -19.84 -4.26
CA ILE A 197 30.75 -18.64 -3.55
C ILE A 197 31.56 -19.05 -2.32
N THR A 198 32.83 -18.66 -2.32
CA THR A 198 33.88 -19.18 -1.42
C THR A 198 34.74 -18.09 -0.76
N SER A 199 34.38 -16.81 -0.96
CA SER A 199 35.06 -15.65 -0.40
C SER A 199 34.11 -14.46 -0.28
N ASP A 200 34.51 -13.50 0.55
CA ASP A 200 33.85 -12.22 0.74
C ASP A 200 33.73 -11.41 -0.56
N ILE A 201 32.72 -10.56 -0.62
CA ILE A 201 32.40 -9.69 -1.75
C ILE A 201 33.04 -8.32 -1.48
N THR A 202 34.11 -8.02 -2.22
CA THR A 202 34.94 -6.81 -2.05
C THR A 202 34.96 -5.92 -3.30
N ALA A 203 33.96 -6.07 -4.17
CA ALA A 203 33.66 -5.21 -5.31
C ALA A 203 32.14 -5.25 -5.56
N ASN A 204 31.57 -4.20 -6.15
CA ASN A 204 30.15 -4.23 -6.52
C ASN A 204 29.88 -5.44 -7.42
N THR A 205 28.87 -6.22 -7.07
CA THR A 205 28.59 -7.53 -7.68
C THR A 205 27.10 -7.66 -7.96
N VAL A 206 26.76 -8.20 -9.12
CA VAL A 206 25.40 -8.60 -9.49
C VAL A 206 25.34 -10.11 -9.53
N TRP A 207 24.31 -10.69 -8.93
CA TRP A 207 23.93 -12.09 -9.06
C TRP A 207 22.69 -12.17 -9.95
N ASP A 208 22.87 -12.72 -11.15
CA ASP A 208 21.88 -12.72 -12.22
C ASP A 208 21.07 -14.02 -12.29
N SER A 209 19.83 -13.93 -12.75
CA SER A 209 18.87 -15.05 -12.73
C SER A 209 19.18 -16.20 -13.70
N ASN A 210 20.27 -16.14 -14.49
CA ASN A 210 20.73 -17.27 -15.31
C ASN A 210 21.63 -18.25 -14.53
N ASN A 211 21.85 -18.01 -13.23
CA ASN A 211 22.81 -18.75 -12.41
C ASN A 211 22.21 -19.15 -11.04
N ILE A 212 22.71 -20.26 -10.49
CA ILE A 212 22.48 -20.65 -9.09
C ILE A 212 23.72 -20.29 -8.29
N TYR A 213 23.57 -19.44 -7.29
CA TYR A 213 24.67 -19.02 -6.42
C TYR A 213 24.73 -19.94 -5.20
N HIS A 214 25.88 -20.57 -4.95
CA HIS A 214 26.01 -21.60 -3.92
C HIS A 214 26.98 -21.15 -2.82
N VAL A 215 26.42 -20.72 -1.69
CA VAL A 215 27.14 -20.11 -0.57
C VAL A 215 27.62 -21.19 0.40
N LEU A 216 28.93 -21.46 0.37
CA LEU A 216 29.57 -22.58 1.08
C LEU A 216 30.02 -22.27 2.52
N ALA A 217 29.98 -21.01 2.93
CA ALA A 217 30.46 -20.48 4.21
C ALA A 217 29.76 -19.13 4.51
N PRO A 218 29.92 -18.52 5.70
CA PRO A 218 29.61 -17.10 5.85
C PRO A 218 30.42 -16.28 4.85
N ILE A 219 29.80 -15.28 4.21
CA ILE A 219 30.46 -14.33 3.33
C ILE A 219 30.10 -12.89 3.72
N ASP A 220 31.11 -12.02 3.72
CA ASP A 220 30.94 -10.61 4.04
C ASP A 220 30.72 -9.77 2.77
N VAL A 221 29.75 -8.87 2.81
CA VAL A 221 29.54 -7.76 1.87
C VAL A 221 29.99 -6.50 2.60
N ASN A 222 31.17 -6.00 2.26
CA ASN A 222 31.90 -4.99 3.04
C ASN A 222 32.31 -3.81 2.15
N GLU A 223 31.86 -2.60 2.48
CA GLU A 223 32.12 -1.36 1.71
C GLU A 223 31.66 -1.40 0.23
N VAL A 224 30.76 -2.32 -0.14
CA VAL A 224 30.31 -2.57 -1.53
C VAL A 224 28.84 -3.01 -1.60
N MET A 225 28.25 -2.96 -2.80
CA MET A 225 26.90 -3.46 -3.07
C MET A 225 26.91 -4.89 -3.65
N LEU A 226 26.09 -5.77 -3.08
CA LEU A 226 25.61 -6.99 -3.73
C LEU A 226 24.17 -6.76 -4.22
N VAL A 227 23.93 -6.88 -5.52
CA VAL A 227 22.59 -6.98 -6.10
C VAL A 227 22.27 -8.45 -6.36
N ILE A 228 21.06 -8.87 -6.03
CA ILE A 228 20.50 -10.18 -6.38
C ILE A 228 19.25 -9.93 -7.22
N GLU A 229 19.26 -10.33 -8.49
CA GLU A 229 18.19 -10.02 -9.45
C GLU A 229 16.91 -10.84 -9.19
N PRO A 230 15.71 -10.34 -9.55
CA PRO A 230 14.46 -11.10 -9.54
C PRO A 230 14.59 -12.50 -10.18
N GLY A 231 14.01 -13.51 -9.54
CA GLY A 231 14.07 -14.90 -9.96
C GLY A 231 15.39 -15.65 -9.67
N THR A 232 16.41 -14.97 -9.14
CA THR A 232 17.69 -15.62 -8.80
C THR A 232 17.53 -16.64 -7.67
N THR A 233 18.18 -17.80 -7.80
CA THR A 233 18.23 -18.83 -6.75
C THR A 233 19.59 -18.84 -6.06
N VAL A 234 19.57 -18.71 -4.73
CA VAL A 234 20.73 -18.78 -3.84
C VAL A 234 20.58 -20.01 -2.92
N THR A 235 21.55 -20.91 -2.98
CA THR A 235 21.60 -22.14 -2.17
C THR A 235 22.69 -22.04 -1.11
N PHE A 236 22.43 -22.57 0.09
CA PHE A 236 23.35 -22.52 1.23
C PHE A 236 23.73 -23.92 1.72
N ALA A 237 25.02 -24.13 1.96
CA ALA A 237 25.57 -25.41 2.36
C ALA A 237 25.07 -25.89 3.74
N ALA A 238 24.39 -27.03 3.76
CA ALA A 238 23.71 -27.57 4.94
C ALA A 238 24.66 -28.05 6.05
N GLY A 239 24.23 -27.84 7.30
CA GLY A 239 25.03 -28.12 8.49
C GLY A 239 26.19 -27.15 8.72
N THR A 240 26.21 -26.01 8.02
CA THR A 240 27.23 -24.96 8.16
C THR A 240 26.63 -23.68 8.77
N SER A 241 27.46 -22.66 8.96
CA SER A 241 27.00 -21.31 9.33
C SER A 241 26.83 -20.40 8.10
N ALA A 242 26.64 -20.96 6.90
CA ALA A 242 26.52 -20.19 5.65
C ALA A 242 25.41 -19.14 5.70
N GLY A 243 25.67 -18.01 5.03
CA GLY A 243 24.87 -16.79 5.10
C GLY A 243 25.60 -15.61 4.46
N ILE A 244 24.87 -14.55 4.12
CA ILE A 244 25.41 -13.31 3.54
C ILE A 244 25.29 -12.20 4.60
N ARG A 245 26.39 -11.48 4.86
CA ARG A 245 26.47 -10.49 5.93
C ARG A 245 26.85 -9.11 5.40
N ALA A 246 25.94 -8.14 5.50
CA ALA A 246 26.24 -6.73 5.24
C ALA A 246 26.88 -6.07 6.48
N LEU A 247 28.03 -5.41 6.30
CA LEU A 247 28.72 -4.62 7.33
C LEU A 247 29.58 -3.51 6.71
N ASN A 248 30.02 -2.54 7.53
CA ASN A 248 30.90 -1.42 7.16
C ASN A 248 30.46 -0.73 5.85
N GLY A 249 29.22 -0.25 5.80
CA GLY A 249 28.64 0.40 4.63
C GLY A 249 28.28 -0.56 3.49
N GLY A 250 28.50 -1.86 3.61
CA GLY A 250 28.03 -2.83 2.63
C GLY A 250 26.50 -2.86 2.52
N ALA A 251 25.99 -3.17 1.32
CA ALA A 251 24.55 -3.21 1.02
C ALA A 251 24.18 -4.53 0.32
N ILE A 252 23.06 -5.14 0.72
CA ILE A 252 22.46 -6.28 0.01
C ILE A 252 21.13 -5.81 -0.58
N ILE A 253 20.97 -5.94 -1.89
CA ILE A 253 19.76 -5.54 -2.61
C ILE A 253 19.05 -6.82 -3.06
N ALA A 254 18.16 -7.32 -2.21
CA ALA A 254 17.29 -8.46 -2.48
C ALA A 254 15.89 -7.96 -2.84
N ARG A 255 15.79 -7.31 -4.02
CA ARG A 255 14.54 -6.80 -4.60
C ARG A 255 14.05 -7.78 -5.67
N GLY A 256 13.21 -8.74 -5.27
CA GLY A 256 12.50 -9.61 -6.21
C GLY A 256 11.32 -8.89 -6.89
N SER A 257 10.55 -9.62 -7.69
CA SER A 257 9.20 -9.20 -8.12
C SER A 257 8.14 -10.19 -7.64
N ALA A 258 6.86 -9.81 -7.71
CA ALA A 258 5.74 -10.68 -7.34
C ALA A 258 5.71 -11.99 -8.17
N GLU A 259 6.09 -11.90 -9.44
CA GLU A 259 6.11 -13.00 -10.42
C GLU A 259 7.43 -13.79 -10.37
N ASN A 260 8.53 -13.10 -10.05
CA ASN A 260 9.90 -13.62 -10.00
C ASN A 260 10.55 -13.31 -8.64
N PRO A 261 10.09 -13.94 -7.55
CA PRO A 261 10.70 -13.75 -6.23
C PRO A 261 12.11 -14.35 -6.17
N ILE A 262 12.97 -13.81 -5.31
CA ILE A 262 14.32 -14.34 -5.07
C ILE A 262 14.22 -15.54 -4.12
N LEU A 263 14.85 -16.66 -4.44
CA LEU A 263 14.80 -17.88 -3.61
C LEU A 263 16.10 -18.11 -2.83
N PHE A 264 16.03 -18.06 -1.51
CA PHE A 264 17.11 -18.46 -0.59
C PHE A 264 16.74 -19.79 0.07
N THR A 265 17.49 -20.87 -0.19
CA THR A 265 17.16 -22.22 0.31
C THR A 265 18.41 -23.08 0.57
N SER A 266 18.25 -24.29 1.09
CA SER A 266 19.38 -25.19 1.42
C SER A 266 19.81 -26.06 0.22
N ASP A 267 21.11 -26.40 0.15
CA ASP A 267 21.62 -27.44 -0.78
C ASP A 267 21.22 -28.88 -0.40
N ALA A 268 20.63 -29.08 0.79
CA ALA A 268 20.28 -30.38 1.31
C ALA A 268 19.26 -31.11 0.42
N SER A 269 19.50 -32.40 0.15
CA SER A 269 18.53 -33.24 -0.58
C SER A 269 17.24 -33.55 0.20
N THR A 270 17.19 -33.22 1.49
CA THR A 270 15.97 -33.30 2.33
C THR A 270 15.95 -32.18 3.38
N PRO A 271 15.73 -30.91 3.01
CA PRO A 271 16.00 -29.75 3.88
C PRO A 271 15.31 -29.76 5.25
N ALA A 272 15.94 -29.13 6.24
CA ALA A 272 15.46 -29.01 7.60
C ALA A 272 15.78 -27.62 8.19
N TYR A 273 14.99 -27.21 9.18
CA TYR A 273 15.21 -26.01 10.00
C TYR A 273 16.66 -25.94 10.50
N ASN A 274 17.30 -24.76 10.38
CA ASN A 274 18.70 -24.56 10.76
C ASN A 274 19.67 -25.43 9.92
N ASP A 275 19.39 -25.66 8.64
CA ASP A 275 20.42 -26.21 7.74
C ASP A 275 21.54 -25.19 7.48
N TYR A 276 21.22 -23.89 7.45
CA TYR A 276 22.17 -22.78 7.34
C TYR A 276 21.77 -21.62 8.28
N HIS A 277 22.60 -20.58 8.39
CA HIS A 277 22.42 -19.57 9.42
C HIS A 277 21.39 -18.49 9.04
N CYS A 278 21.76 -17.56 8.17
CA CYS A 278 20.88 -16.46 7.77
C CYS A 278 21.32 -15.95 6.40
N PRO A 279 20.46 -15.93 5.37
CA PRO A 279 20.83 -15.44 4.04
C PRO A 279 20.96 -13.92 4.01
N LEU A 280 20.33 -13.22 4.97
CA LEU A 280 20.20 -11.76 5.03
C LEU A 280 20.51 -11.29 6.46
N TYR A 281 21.81 -11.15 6.76
CA TYR A 281 22.32 -10.68 8.05
C TYR A 281 22.85 -9.25 7.90
N ILE A 282 22.32 -8.30 8.66
CA ILE A 282 22.57 -6.86 8.50
C ILE A 282 23.09 -6.28 9.82
N GLU A 283 24.38 -5.98 9.89
CA GLU A 283 25.00 -5.39 11.09
C GLU A 283 24.65 -3.89 11.26
N GLU A 284 24.85 -3.39 12.49
CA GLU A 284 24.71 -1.96 12.85
C GLU A 284 25.57 -1.01 12.01
N THR A 285 26.59 -1.56 11.33
CA THR A 285 27.50 -0.82 10.44
C THR A 285 27.10 -0.88 8.97
N ALA A 286 26.06 -1.62 8.58
CA ALA A 286 25.64 -1.77 7.18
C ALA A 286 25.04 -0.49 6.57
N SER A 287 24.93 -0.44 5.25
CA SER A 287 24.19 0.64 4.58
C SER A 287 22.69 0.53 4.80
N ALA A 288 22.04 1.65 5.11
CA ALA A 288 20.59 1.76 5.18
C ALA A 288 19.89 1.48 3.83
N ALA A 289 20.61 1.60 2.71
CA ALA A 289 20.13 1.26 1.37
C ALA A 289 20.02 -0.26 1.11
N THR A 290 20.23 -1.11 2.13
CA THR A 290 19.94 -2.56 2.07
C THR A 290 18.42 -2.76 1.93
N GLU A 291 17.99 -3.67 1.05
CA GLU A 291 16.58 -3.85 0.69
C GLU A 291 16.20 -5.32 0.63
N ILE A 292 15.02 -5.66 1.18
CA ILE A 292 14.51 -7.03 1.30
C ILE A 292 13.01 -7.04 0.95
N THR A 293 12.70 -7.32 -0.31
CA THR A 293 11.31 -7.40 -0.79
C THR A 293 11.13 -8.52 -1.82
N TYR A 294 9.94 -9.12 -1.83
CA TYR A 294 9.59 -10.27 -2.68
C TYR A 294 10.64 -11.41 -2.65
N SER A 295 11.18 -11.69 -1.46
CA SER A 295 12.10 -12.82 -1.24
C SER A 295 11.38 -14.00 -0.59
N ILE A 296 11.67 -15.21 -1.05
CA ILE A 296 11.32 -16.48 -0.40
C ILE A 296 12.55 -17.00 0.31
N VAL A 297 12.49 -17.14 1.63
CA VAL A 297 13.55 -17.73 2.45
C VAL A 297 13.07 -19.01 3.10
N GLU A 298 13.71 -20.14 2.76
CA GLU A 298 13.38 -21.45 3.31
C GLU A 298 14.48 -22.01 4.24
N TYR A 299 14.09 -22.72 5.29
CA TYR A 299 14.95 -23.61 6.13
C TYR A 299 16.10 -22.97 6.95
N ALA A 300 16.27 -21.66 6.92
CA ALA A 300 17.30 -20.95 7.67
C ALA A 300 17.14 -21.06 9.21
N HIS A 301 18.18 -20.70 9.97
CA HIS A 301 18.02 -20.40 11.40
C HIS A 301 17.25 -19.08 11.58
N ALA A 302 17.57 -18.04 10.83
CA ALA A 302 16.71 -16.86 10.71
C ALA A 302 16.59 -16.45 9.24
N GLY A 303 15.40 -16.06 8.81
CA GLY A 303 15.19 -15.56 7.45
C GLY A 303 15.88 -14.21 7.23
N VAL A 304 15.70 -13.29 8.18
CA VAL A 304 16.43 -12.02 8.29
C VAL A 304 16.96 -11.85 9.72
N MET A 305 18.17 -11.31 9.87
CA MET A 305 18.68 -10.77 11.13
C MET A 305 19.15 -9.33 10.96
N LEU A 306 18.50 -8.39 11.65
CA LEU A 306 18.80 -6.95 11.59
C LEU A 306 19.25 -6.45 12.97
N PHE A 307 20.34 -5.69 13.01
CA PHE A 307 20.95 -5.21 14.26
C PHE A 307 21.12 -3.69 14.25
N ASN A 308 20.28 -2.98 15.01
CA ASN A 308 20.31 -1.55 15.28
C ASN A 308 20.55 -0.72 14.01
N ARG A 309 19.63 -0.84 13.05
CA ARG A 309 19.69 -0.13 11.78
C ARG A 309 18.29 0.14 11.24
N ASN A 310 17.98 1.43 11.09
CA ASN A 310 16.84 1.90 10.31
C ASN A 310 17.23 1.91 8.82
N LEU A 311 16.72 0.94 8.05
CA LEU A 311 16.86 0.88 6.61
C LEU A 311 16.01 1.96 5.93
N ASP A 312 16.28 2.23 4.65
CA ASP A 312 15.53 3.20 3.83
C ASP A 312 14.25 2.60 3.22
N ASN A 313 14.07 1.27 3.32
CA ASN A 313 12.84 0.54 2.97
C ASN A 313 12.48 -0.45 4.08
N ASN A 314 11.18 -0.73 4.21
CA ASN A 314 10.64 -1.71 5.14
C ASN A 314 11.08 -3.14 4.78
N ILE A 315 11.04 -4.06 5.75
CA ILE A 315 11.08 -5.49 5.45
C ILE A 315 9.66 -5.89 5.02
N GLU A 316 9.43 -6.07 3.71
CA GLU A 316 8.06 -6.17 3.19
C GLU A 316 7.81 -7.18 2.05
N ASN A 317 6.59 -7.72 1.97
CA ASN A 317 6.11 -8.64 0.94
C ASN A 317 6.94 -9.94 0.80
N ASN A 318 7.61 -10.38 1.87
CA ASN A 318 8.48 -11.56 1.88
C ASN A 318 7.78 -12.82 2.44
N TYR A 319 8.34 -13.99 2.10
CA TYR A 319 7.87 -15.31 2.52
C TYR A 319 8.94 -16.04 3.34
N PHE A 320 8.70 -16.26 4.63
CA PHE A 320 9.62 -16.94 5.54
C PHE A 320 9.10 -18.34 5.88
N VAL A 321 9.70 -19.36 5.29
CA VAL A 321 9.13 -20.72 5.22
C VAL A 321 10.01 -21.72 5.97
N ASN A 322 9.44 -22.43 6.94
CA ASN A 322 10.15 -23.48 7.70
C ASN A 322 11.51 -23.04 8.32
N CYS A 323 11.66 -21.76 8.66
CA CYS A 323 12.85 -21.23 9.33
C CYS A 323 12.75 -21.43 10.86
N MET A 324 13.86 -21.41 11.61
CA MET A 324 13.74 -21.40 13.09
C MET A 324 13.09 -20.10 13.58
N TYR A 325 13.44 -18.98 12.96
CA TYR A 325 12.78 -17.67 13.08
C TYR A 325 12.55 -17.10 11.68
N GLY A 326 11.45 -16.37 11.44
CA GLY A 326 11.24 -15.65 10.19
C GLY A 326 12.10 -14.37 10.15
N ILE A 327 11.66 -13.34 10.86
CA ILE A 327 12.40 -12.07 11.02
C ILE A 327 12.87 -11.94 12.47
N VAL A 328 14.14 -11.57 12.67
CA VAL A 328 14.70 -11.23 13.99
C VAL A 328 15.38 -9.87 13.95
N GLU A 329 15.07 -9.01 14.92
CA GLU A 329 15.57 -7.64 14.97
C GLU A 329 15.95 -7.19 16.38
N TYR A 330 17.01 -6.38 16.51
CA TYR A 330 17.51 -5.85 17.78
C TYR A 330 17.82 -4.36 17.72
N GLY A 331 17.56 -3.63 18.80
CA GLY A 331 18.13 -2.31 19.05
C GLY A 331 17.24 -1.12 18.68
N PRO A 332 17.45 0.05 19.32
CA PRO A 332 16.53 1.18 19.23
C PRO A 332 16.35 1.79 17.83
N GLU A 333 17.29 1.58 16.91
CA GLU A 333 17.11 1.97 15.51
C GLU A 333 16.48 0.83 14.72
N HIS A 334 15.15 0.85 14.64
CA HIS A 334 14.33 -0.18 14.01
C HIS A 334 13.98 0.09 12.54
N THR A 335 13.60 -0.96 11.83
CA THR A 335 12.99 -0.95 10.49
C THR A 335 11.61 -1.59 10.53
N ASP A 336 10.62 -0.98 9.88
CA ASP A 336 9.25 -1.48 9.96
C ASP A 336 9.06 -2.81 9.21
N ILE A 337 8.21 -3.68 9.77
CA ILE A 337 7.96 -5.05 9.33
C ILE A 337 6.52 -5.13 8.82
N ILE A 338 6.35 -5.01 7.49
CA ILE A 338 5.05 -4.77 6.87
C ILE A 338 4.70 -5.86 5.86
N ASN A 339 3.53 -6.49 5.98
CA ASN A 339 3.02 -7.43 4.98
C ASN A 339 3.98 -8.59 4.65
N ASN A 340 4.42 -9.37 5.65
CA ASN A 340 5.22 -10.60 5.44
C ASN A 340 4.46 -11.86 5.87
N LEU A 341 4.69 -12.97 5.16
CA LEU A 341 4.11 -14.29 5.48
C LEU A 341 5.17 -15.19 6.13
N CYS A 342 5.08 -15.38 7.44
CA CYS A 342 5.87 -16.35 8.20
C CYS A 342 5.09 -17.66 8.31
N PHE A 343 5.47 -18.67 7.53
CA PHE A 343 4.81 -19.98 7.49
C PHE A 343 5.71 -21.08 8.04
N GLY A 344 5.21 -21.89 8.98
CA GLY A 344 5.94 -23.05 9.45
C GLY A 344 7.14 -22.74 10.34
N SER A 345 7.26 -21.52 10.90
CA SER A 345 8.43 -21.11 11.69
C SER A 345 8.55 -21.92 13.00
N TYR A 346 9.76 -22.22 13.50
CA TYR A 346 9.88 -23.09 14.70
C TYR A 346 9.63 -22.36 16.03
N TYR A 347 10.25 -21.19 16.23
CA TYR A 347 10.24 -20.46 17.51
C TYR A 347 9.37 -19.21 17.50
N SER A 348 9.51 -18.36 16.49
CA SER A 348 8.73 -17.14 16.30
C SER A 348 8.66 -16.82 14.80
N GLY A 349 7.50 -16.38 14.29
CA GLY A 349 7.42 -15.81 12.95
C GLY A 349 8.22 -14.51 12.90
N ILE A 350 7.86 -13.57 13.76
CA ILE A 350 8.58 -12.30 13.97
C ILE A 350 9.09 -12.25 15.42
N GLN A 351 10.33 -11.79 15.63
CA GLN A 351 10.85 -11.48 16.96
C GLN A 351 11.66 -10.17 16.98
N VAL A 352 11.22 -9.21 17.79
CA VAL A 352 11.85 -7.89 17.93
C VAL A 352 12.33 -7.67 19.37
N PHE A 353 13.53 -7.12 19.52
CA PHE A 353 14.13 -6.73 20.79
C PHE A 353 14.38 -5.21 20.80
N MET A 354 13.64 -4.46 21.63
CA MET A 354 13.78 -3.00 21.75
C MET A 354 15.15 -2.56 22.30
N ALA A 355 15.89 -3.50 22.90
CA ALA A 355 17.26 -3.32 23.34
C ALA A 355 18.23 -3.95 22.34
N SER A 356 19.34 -3.27 22.08
CA SER A 356 20.46 -3.78 21.27
C SER A 356 21.13 -4.98 21.95
N LEU A 357 22.02 -5.68 21.23
CA LEU A 357 22.84 -6.76 21.81
C LEU A 357 23.70 -6.31 23.01
N SER A 358 23.91 -5.00 23.19
CA SER A 358 24.59 -4.40 24.34
C SER A 358 23.70 -4.17 25.57
N GLY A 359 22.38 -4.24 25.41
CA GLY A 359 21.37 -3.89 26.41
C GLY A 359 20.86 -2.44 26.34
N ALA A 360 21.42 -1.59 25.48
CA ALA A 360 20.96 -0.20 25.31
C ALA A 360 19.67 -0.11 24.47
N GLY A 361 18.72 0.72 24.90
CA GLY A 361 17.50 1.12 24.20
C GLY A 361 17.38 2.65 24.09
N ASP A 362 16.24 3.15 23.59
CA ASP A 362 15.92 4.58 23.46
C ASP A 362 14.39 4.78 23.58
N ALA A 363 13.95 5.74 24.39
CA ALA A 363 12.54 6.14 24.53
C ALA A 363 11.91 6.67 23.23
N ASN A 364 12.74 7.09 22.27
CA ASN A 364 12.33 7.61 20.97
C ASN A 364 12.36 6.52 19.87
N SER A 365 12.73 5.28 20.21
CA SER A 365 12.62 4.14 19.31
C SER A 365 11.15 3.86 18.97
N VAL A 366 10.87 3.62 17.69
CA VAL A 366 9.54 3.29 17.16
C VAL A 366 9.71 2.15 16.15
N ILE A 367 8.78 1.20 16.17
CA ILE A 367 8.65 0.18 15.12
C ILE A 367 7.16 -0.11 14.84
N HIS A 368 6.82 -0.22 13.56
CA HIS A 368 5.54 -0.68 13.05
C HIS A 368 5.66 -2.14 12.59
N ILE A 369 4.76 -2.98 13.09
CA ILE A 369 4.63 -4.39 12.71
C ILE A 369 3.18 -4.56 12.24
N GLU A 370 2.95 -4.53 10.94
CA GLU A 370 1.58 -4.43 10.38
C GLU A 370 1.30 -5.40 9.24
N ASN A 371 0.06 -5.90 9.19
CA ASN A 371 -0.44 -6.78 8.12
C ASN A 371 0.41 -8.05 7.87
N ASN A 372 1.17 -8.52 8.86
CA ASN A 372 1.90 -9.78 8.76
C ASN A 372 0.99 -10.98 9.10
N THR A 373 1.22 -12.13 8.47
CA THR A 373 0.62 -13.40 8.86
C THR A 373 1.71 -14.33 9.40
N SER A 374 1.55 -14.79 10.64
CA SER A 374 2.33 -15.91 11.20
C SER A 374 1.43 -17.13 11.38
N HIS A 375 1.69 -18.20 10.64
CA HIS A 375 0.83 -19.38 10.55
C HIS A 375 1.64 -20.69 10.49
N TYR A 376 0.98 -21.79 10.86
CA TYR A 376 1.39 -23.19 10.73
C TYR A 376 2.42 -23.65 11.77
N TYR A 377 1.94 -24.18 12.89
CA TYR A 377 2.69 -24.97 13.88
C TYR A 377 3.95 -24.33 14.52
N GLN A 378 3.99 -23.01 14.68
CA GLN A 378 5.07 -22.31 15.39
C GLN A 378 4.93 -22.33 16.93
N ASP A 379 6.02 -22.22 17.70
CA ASP A 379 5.93 -21.95 19.15
C ASP A 379 5.16 -20.63 19.40
N ARG A 380 5.53 -19.55 18.69
CA ARG A 380 4.95 -18.21 18.84
C ARG A 380 4.69 -17.53 17.50
N GLY A 381 3.63 -16.75 17.40
CA GLY A 381 3.40 -15.89 16.23
C GLY A 381 4.39 -14.71 16.21
N ILE A 382 4.12 -13.69 17.02
CA ILE A 382 4.95 -12.48 17.13
C ILE A 382 5.43 -12.30 18.58
N THR A 383 6.72 -12.03 18.75
CA THR A 383 7.37 -11.89 20.06
C THR A 383 8.07 -10.52 20.18
N ILE A 384 7.73 -9.74 21.19
CA ILE A 384 8.35 -8.44 21.50
C ILE A 384 9.08 -8.53 22.83
N ARG A 385 10.36 -8.17 22.85
CA ARG A 385 11.23 -8.15 24.04
C ARG A 385 11.59 -6.72 24.42
N GLY A 386 11.37 -6.38 25.68
CA GLY A 386 11.45 -5.01 26.19
C GLY A 386 12.85 -4.55 26.55
N THR A 387 12.94 -3.33 27.09
CA THR A 387 14.15 -2.77 27.73
C THR A 387 14.10 -3.01 29.25
N THR A 388 15.25 -3.04 29.94
CA THR A 388 15.29 -3.26 31.39
C THR A 388 15.17 -1.99 32.24
N ASP A 389 15.10 -0.82 31.61
CA ASP A 389 14.73 0.45 32.25
C ASP A 389 13.56 1.06 31.48
N SER A 390 12.48 1.39 32.21
CA SER A 390 11.27 2.03 31.71
C SER A 390 11.50 3.43 31.09
N ASN A 391 12.66 4.04 31.36
CA ASN A 391 13.04 5.35 30.80
C ASN A 391 13.74 5.24 29.44
N ASP A 392 14.24 4.05 29.08
CA ASP A 392 14.90 3.77 27.79
C ASP A 392 13.93 3.03 26.83
N THR A 393 12.64 3.03 27.14
CA THR A 393 11.62 2.16 26.52
C THR A 393 10.97 2.81 25.31
N GLY A 394 11.25 2.28 24.12
CA GLY A 394 10.58 2.65 22.86
C GLY A 394 9.13 2.17 22.73
N TYR A 395 8.53 2.54 21.60
CA TYR A 395 7.14 2.26 21.23
C TYR A 395 7.02 1.21 20.11
N VAL A 396 6.06 0.30 20.25
CA VAL A 396 5.74 -0.74 19.26
C VAL A 396 4.30 -0.60 18.82
N PHE A 397 4.07 -0.47 17.52
CA PHE A 397 2.74 -0.57 16.93
C PHE A 397 2.51 -1.95 16.32
N LEU A 398 1.42 -2.61 16.73
CA LEU A 398 1.00 -3.92 16.22
C LEU A 398 -0.41 -3.76 15.64
N GLY A 399 -0.51 -3.60 14.32
CA GLY A 399 -1.76 -3.37 13.60
C GLY A 399 -2.10 -4.49 12.62
N ASN A 400 -3.37 -4.92 12.57
CA ASN A 400 -3.91 -5.76 11.50
C ASN A 400 -3.13 -7.08 11.24
N ASN A 401 -2.42 -7.66 12.22
CA ASN A 401 -1.64 -8.89 12.00
C ASN A 401 -2.51 -10.14 12.21
N ILE A 402 -2.20 -11.26 11.57
CA ILE A 402 -2.75 -12.58 11.94
C ILE A 402 -1.68 -13.43 12.62
N VAL A 403 -2.03 -14.02 13.77
CA VAL A 403 -1.23 -15.07 14.43
C VAL A 403 -2.10 -16.30 14.66
N SER A 404 -1.75 -17.43 14.06
CA SER A 404 -2.58 -18.64 14.06
C SER A 404 -1.81 -19.94 14.15
N ASP A 405 -2.40 -20.96 14.79
CA ASP A 405 -1.79 -22.29 15.00
C ASP A 405 -0.46 -22.23 15.80
N SER A 406 -0.41 -21.34 16.80
CA SER A 406 0.76 -21.20 17.69
C SER A 406 0.69 -22.14 18.90
N TYR A 407 1.68 -23.01 19.08
CA TYR A 407 1.74 -24.03 20.14
C TYR A 407 1.93 -23.51 21.57
N VAL A 408 2.51 -22.32 21.75
CA VAL A 408 2.63 -21.67 23.06
C VAL A 408 1.73 -20.44 23.11
N VAL A 409 1.90 -19.50 22.17
CA VAL A 409 1.18 -18.22 22.20
C VAL A 409 1.16 -17.48 20.86
N GLY A 410 0.04 -16.86 20.48
CA GLY A 410 -0.06 -15.95 19.33
C GLY A 410 0.83 -14.70 19.48
N LEU A 411 0.49 -13.81 20.42
CA LEU A 411 1.26 -12.60 20.75
C LEU A 411 1.98 -12.71 22.11
N SER A 412 3.30 -12.55 22.10
CA SER A 412 4.15 -12.56 23.29
C SER A 412 4.84 -11.21 23.48
N ILE A 413 4.13 -10.25 24.06
CA ILE A 413 4.66 -8.91 24.37
C ILE A 413 5.19 -8.90 25.81
N VAL A 414 6.50 -8.62 25.95
CA VAL A 414 7.26 -8.65 27.21
C VAL A 414 7.23 -10.02 27.90
N ASP A 415 8.40 -10.66 27.93
CA ASP A 415 8.56 -12.09 28.19
C ASP A 415 9.31 -12.40 29.50
N SER A 416 9.76 -11.36 30.20
CA SER A 416 10.33 -11.44 31.55
C SER A 416 9.82 -10.30 32.44
N GLY A 417 9.81 -10.52 33.76
CA GLY A 417 9.30 -9.56 34.76
C GLY A 417 10.14 -8.28 34.90
N ASP A 418 11.36 -8.27 34.36
CA ASP A 418 12.31 -7.15 34.43
C ASP A 418 12.35 -6.33 33.12
N GLU A 419 11.43 -6.58 32.18
CA GLU A 419 11.33 -5.91 30.86
C GLU A 419 10.13 -4.95 30.75
N TYR A 420 10.28 -3.91 29.94
CA TYR A 420 9.29 -2.87 29.67
C TYR A 420 9.17 -2.59 28.15
N VAL A 421 7.94 -2.37 27.65
CA VAL A 421 7.69 -1.81 26.30
C VAL A 421 6.47 -0.88 26.34
N TYR A 422 6.49 0.22 25.58
CA TYR A 422 5.25 0.93 25.26
C TYR A 422 4.65 0.30 24.01
N ALA A 423 3.36 -0.06 24.01
CA ALA A 423 2.74 -0.63 22.83
C ALA A 423 1.28 -0.24 22.66
N SER A 424 0.85 -0.26 21.40
CA SER A 424 -0.56 -0.27 20.98
C SER A 424 -0.80 -1.51 20.13
N VAL A 425 -1.86 -2.26 20.40
CA VAL A 425 -2.21 -3.50 19.69
C VAL A 425 -3.64 -3.39 19.20
N ILE A 426 -3.84 -3.51 17.89
CA ILE A 426 -5.10 -3.21 17.20
C ILE A 426 -5.36 -4.27 16.11
N ASN A 427 -6.59 -4.77 16.03
CA ASN A 427 -7.08 -5.65 14.96
C ASN A 427 -6.26 -6.95 14.76
N THR A 428 -5.71 -7.58 15.81
CA THR A 428 -5.02 -8.87 15.62
C THR A 428 -6.04 -9.99 15.38
N GLY A 429 -5.83 -10.75 14.30
CA GLY A 429 -6.56 -11.97 13.98
C GLY A 429 -5.95 -13.18 14.68
N TYR A 430 -6.78 -13.95 15.38
CA TYR A 430 -6.38 -15.15 16.11
C TYR A 430 -7.16 -16.38 15.66
N TYR A 431 -6.45 -17.48 15.37
CA TYR A 431 -7.04 -18.78 15.05
C TYR A 431 -6.20 -19.93 15.65
N ASP A 432 -6.86 -20.91 16.30
CA ASP A 432 -6.30 -22.16 16.85
C ASP A 432 -4.97 -22.07 17.63
N ASN A 433 -4.68 -20.94 18.28
CA ASN A 433 -3.52 -20.81 19.16
C ASN A 433 -3.77 -21.48 20.52
N ALA A 434 -2.76 -22.13 21.11
CA ALA A 434 -2.82 -22.68 22.47
C ALA A 434 -3.13 -21.60 23.53
N ALA A 435 -2.66 -20.38 23.29
CA ALA A 435 -3.13 -19.14 23.91
C ALA A 435 -3.02 -17.99 22.89
N ASN A 436 -3.99 -17.07 22.85
CA ASN A 436 -3.87 -15.90 21.98
C ASN A 436 -2.78 -14.92 22.47
N LYS A 437 -2.62 -14.80 23.80
CA LYS A 437 -1.68 -13.87 24.46
C LYS A 437 -0.92 -14.53 25.59
N HIS A 438 0.31 -14.07 25.84
CA HIS A 438 1.15 -14.60 26.93
C HIS A 438 0.58 -14.21 28.31
N TRP A 439 0.00 -13.03 28.41
CA TRP A 439 -0.73 -12.57 29.59
C TRP A 439 -1.81 -11.55 29.16
N ALA A 440 -2.66 -11.15 30.10
CA ALA A 440 -3.78 -10.24 29.80
C ALA A 440 -3.30 -8.79 29.67
N PHE A 441 -2.97 -8.38 28.44
CA PHE A 441 -2.77 -6.98 28.04
C PHE A 441 -3.94 -6.46 27.18
N ASP A 442 -4.20 -5.16 27.27
CA ASP A 442 -5.27 -4.49 26.51
C ASP A 442 -4.97 -4.48 25.00
N GLU A 443 -6.02 -4.61 24.20
CA GLU A 443 -5.97 -4.61 22.74
C GLU A 443 -7.32 -4.14 22.20
N TYR A 444 -7.28 -3.44 21.08
CA TYR A 444 -8.45 -2.84 20.45
C TYR A 444 -8.91 -3.73 19.29
N ASN A 445 -10.19 -4.08 19.28
CA ASN A 445 -10.84 -4.92 18.28
C ASN A 445 -10.13 -6.27 17.95
N PRO A 446 -9.75 -7.10 18.95
CA PRO A 446 -9.21 -8.44 18.66
C PRO A 446 -10.23 -9.32 17.93
N VAL A 447 -9.80 -9.97 16.85
CA VAL A 447 -10.66 -10.82 16.01
C VAL A 447 -10.33 -12.29 16.28
N ILE A 448 -11.33 -13.10 16.64
CA ILE A 448 -11.11 -14.49 17.06
C ILE A 448 -12.06 -15.42 16.29
N VAL A 449 -11.52 -16.12 15.30
CA VAL A 449 -12.27 -17.07 14.47
C VAL A 449 -12.14 -18.50 15.01
N THR A 450 -13.18 -19.33 14.79
CA THR A 450 -13.24 -20.71 15.30
C THR A 450 -13.34 -21.77 14.21
N ALA A 451 -13.59 -21.37 12.96
CA ALA A 451 -13.36 -22.17 11.77
C ALA A 451 -11.99 -21.81 11.16
N ASN A 452 -11.45 -22.68 10.31
CA ASN A 452 -10.24 -22.38 9.55
C ASN A 452 -10.47 -21.14 8.65
N PRO A 453 -9.73 -20.04 8.83
CA PRO A 453 -9.89 -18.83 8.02
C PRO A 453 -9.15 -18.91 6.69
N TYR A 454 -8.43 -19.99 6.37
CA TYR A 454 -7.62 -20.09 5.17
C TYR A 454 -8.23 -21.01 4.10
N GLU A 455 -8.18 -20.58 2.84
CA GLU A 455 -8.55 -21.39 1.68
C GLU A 455 -7.33 -21.84 0.86
N ALA A 456 -7.48 -23.02 0.24
CA ALA A 456 -6.49 -23.58 -0.66
C ALA A 456 -6.64 -22.99 -2.06
N GLY A 457 -6.05 -21.80 -2.27
CA GLY A 457 -5.90 -21.20 -3.59
C GLY A 457 -4.83 -21.88 -4.45
N ALA A 458 -4.50 -21.27 -5.59
CA ALA A 458 -3.40 -21.68 -6.46
C ALA A 458 -2.40 -20.52 -6.58
N SER A 459 -1.21 -20.66 -5.99
CA SER A 459 -0.06 -19.78 -6.23
C SER A 459 1.22 -20.60 -6.37
N GLY A 460 2.14 -20.15 -7.23
CA GLY A 460 3.14 -21.03 -7.84
C GLY A 460 4.30 -21.50 -6.95
N TYR A 461 4.65 -20.73 -5.91
CA TYR A 461 5.97 -20.86 -5.26
C TYR A 461 5.96 -20.88 -3.72
N ALA A 462 5.01 -20.20 -3.06
CA ALA A 462 4.97 -20.04 -1.60
C ALA A 462 3.89 -20.92 -0.92
N PRO A 463 3.96 -21.15 0.40
CA PRO A 463 2.83 -21.67 1.17
C PRO A 463 1.64 -20.71 1.14
N ILE A 464 0.43 -21.26 1.29
CA ILE A 464 -0.81 -20.53 0.98
C ILE A 464 -1.58 -20.19 2.27
N CYS A 465 -1.93 -18.91 2.40
CA CYS A 465 -2.75 -18.34 3.49
C CYS A 465 -3.77 -17.32 2.94
N TYR A 466 -4.32 -17.53 1.74
CA TYR A 466 -5.46 -16.75 1.25
C TYR A 466 -6.64 -16.87 2.23
N LEU A 467 -7.34 -15.78 2.48
CA LEU A 467 -8.44 -15.74 3.43
C LEU A 467 -9.72 -16.28 2.81
N ASN A 468 -10.43 -17.09 3.59
CA ASN A 468 -11.81 -17.48 3.36
C ASN A 468 -12.68 -16.23 3.39
N GLN A 469 -13.31 -15.91 2.27
CA GLN A 469 -14.03 -14.65 2.05
C GLN A 469 -15.37 -14.54 2.81
N ILE A 470 -15.65 -15.44 3.76
CA ILE A 470 -16.75 -15.36 4.72
C ILE A 470 -16.31 -15.51 6.19
N CYS A 471 -15.00 -15.37 6.47
CA CYS A 471 -14.48 -15.37 7.84
C CYS A 471 -14.33 -13.95 8.41
N ASP A 472 -14.34 -13.82 9.74
CA ASP A 472 -14.36 -12.50 10.40
C ASP A 472 -13.05 -11.69 10.25
N PHE A 473 -12.04 -12.17 9.52
CA PHE A 473 -10.81 -11.45 9.18
C PHE A 473 -10.98 -10.51 7.95
N ILE A 474 -12.06 -10.69 7.19
CA ILE A 474 -12.42 -9.82 6.06
C ILE A 474 -12.99 -8.49 6.60
N ASP A 475 -12.71 -7.36 5.94
CA ASP A 475 -13.13 -5.99 6.36
C ASP A 475 -12.66 -5.58 7.78
N ALA A 476 -11.75 -6.36 8.38
CA ALA A 476 -11.44 -6.29 9.82
C ALA A 476 -10.28 -5.34 10.18
N GLY A 477 -9.71 -4.65 9.19
CA GLY A 477 -8.60 -3.72 9.36
C GLY A 477 -9.00 -2.35 9.91
N GLY A 478 -8.14 -1.36 9.69
CA GLY A 478 -8.28 -0.03 10.27
C GLY A 478 -8.54 1.10 9.28
N LEU A 479 -8.33 0.85 7.99
CA LEU A 479 -8.25 1.85 6.93
C LEU A 479 -8.86 1.29 5.63
N PHE A 480 -9.18 2.16 4.68
CA PHE A 480 -9.56 1.75 3.32
C PHE A 480 -8.29 1.50 2.48
N PRO A 481 -8.25 0.56 1.51
CA PRO A 481 -7.07 0.20 0.73
C PRO A 481 -6.29 1.39 0.14
N GLU A 482 -6.97 2.40 -0.37
CA GLU A 482 -6.40 3.65 -0.89
C GLU A 482 -5.53 4.43 0.11
N GLN A 483 -5.77 4.25 1.40
CA GLN A 483 -5.01 4.87 2.49
C GLN A 483 -3.71 4.10 2.82
N THR A 484 -3.46 2.96 2.17
CA THR A 484 -2.39 1.99 2.52
C THR A 484 -1.42 1.69 1.37
N GLU A 485 -0.40 0.88 1.64
CA GLU A 485 0.49 0.26 0.65
C GLU A 485 -0.15 -0.95 -0.09
N PHE A 486 -1.41 -1.30 0.24
CA PHE A 486 -2.08 -2.51 -0.25
C PHE A 486 -3.14 -2.23 -1.32
N VAL A 487 -3.25 -0.99 -1.80
CA VAL A 487 -4.15 -0.63 -2.92
C VAL A 487 -3.83 -1.47 -4.16
N GLY A 488 -4.80 -2.26 -4.63
CA GLY A 488 -4.61 -3.22 -5.73
C GLY A 488 -3.99 -4.58 -5.34
N LYS A 489 -3.79 -4.86 -4.05
CA LYS A 489 -3.44 -6.19 -3.51
C LYS A 489 -4.72 -6.90 -3.01
N THR A 490 -4.63 -8.21 -2.75
CA THR A 490 -5.76 -9.09 -2.44
C THR A 490 -5.44 -10.11 -1.36
N THR A 491 -6.36 -10.40 -0.44
CA THR A 491 -6.27 -11.61 0.42
C THR A 491 -6.94 -12.86 -0.16
N SER A 492 -7.64 -12.72 -1.29
CA SER A 492 -8.60 -13.72 -1.79
C SER A 492 -8.02 -14.74 -2.76
N THR A 493 -8.55 -15.96 -2.75
CA THR A 493 -8.34 -16.98 -3.79
C THR A 493 -8.94 -16.58 -5.14
N THR A 494 -9.91 -15.68 -5.18
CA THR A 494 -10.46 -15.08 -6.42
C THR A 494 -9.54 -14.03 -7.04
N LEU A 495 -8.49 -13.64 -6.31
CA LEU A 495 -7.49 -12.63 -6.68
C LEU A 495 -8.06 -11.23 -7.02
N ILE A 496 -9.30 -10.95 -6.60
CA ILE A 496 -9.95 -9.63 -6.67
C ILE A 496 -9.33 -8.74 -5.58
N PRO A 497 -8.82 -7.54 -5.90
CA PRO A 497 -8.30 -6.62 -4.90
C PRO A 497 -9.31 -6.25 -3.82
N ASP A 498 -8.81 -6.05 -2.60
CA ASP A 498 -9.62 -5.64 -1.46
C ASP A 498 -10.39 -4.34 -1.75
N ALA A 499 -11.62 -4.24 -1.25
CA ALA A 499 -12.50 -3.08 -1.36
C ALA A 499 -13.34 -2.94 -0.08
N ASN A 500 -13.76 -1.72 0.25
CA ASN A 500 -14.21 -1.30 1.60
C ASN A 500 -13.04 -1.19 2.58
N VAL A 501 -13.06 -1.84 3.75
CA VAL A 501 -11.96 -1.78 4.71
C VAL A 501 -10.90 -2.83 4.34
N THR A 502 -9.61 -2.52 4.47
CA THR A 502 -8.54 -3.53 4.26
C THR A 502 -8.76 -4.73 5.17
N ASP A 503 -8.49 -5.92 4.67
CA ASP A 503 -8.43 -7.11 5.51
C ASP A 503 -7.26 -7.06 6.49
N ILE A 504 -7.16 -8.06 7.36
CA ILE A 504 -6.02 -8.24 8.26
C ILE A 504 -5.09 -9.37 7.78
N GLY A 505 -3.80 -9.23 8.06
CA GLY A 505 -2.75 -10.14 7.63
C GLY A 505 -2.27 -9.89 6.20
N PHE A 506 -1.58 -10.90 5.66
CA PHE A 506 -0.80 -10.81 4.42
C PHE A 506 -1.66 -10.67 3.16
N HIS A 507 -1.48 -9.57 2.44
CA HIS A 507 -2.07 -9.28 1.14
C HIS A 507 -1.10 -9.67 0.01
N TYR A 508 -1.59 -10.45 -0.95
CA TYR A 508 -0.87 -10.87 -2.14
C TYR A 508 -1.00 -9.81 -3.24
N PRO A 509 0.07 -9.47 -3.98
CA PRO A 509 -0.08 -8.74 -5.24
C PRO A 509 -0.74 -9.65 -6.30
N ASN A 510 -1.62 -9.09 -7.14
CA ASN A 510 -2.02 -9.72 -8.40
C ASN A 510 -1.72 -8.78 -9.57
N TRP A 511 -0.56 -8.97 -10.20
CA TRP A 511 -0.11 -8.06 -11.26
C TRP A 511 -0.76 -8.30 -12.63
N ASP A 512 -1.47 -9.40 -12.84
CA ASP A 512 -2.27 -9.62 -14.06
C ASP A 512 -3.71 -9.10 -13.92
N TYR A 513 -4.17 -8.73 -12.71
CA TYR A 513 -5.54 -8.24 -12.49
C TYR A 513 -5.85 -6.93 -13.22
N SER A 514 -6.99 -6.86 -13.91
CA SER A 514 -7.52 -5.63 -14.51
C SER A 514 -9.04 -5.73 -14.65
N ASN A 515 -9.78 -4.90 -13.91
CA ASN A 515 -11.24 -4.77 -13.96
C ASN A 515 -11.71 -3.53 -14.75
N SER A 516 -10.84 -2.92 -15.56
CA SER A 516 -11.12 -1.74 -16.39
C SER A 516 -11.04 -2.00 -17.90
N GLY A 517 -11.71 -1.16 -18.71
CA GLY A 517 -11.21 -0.88 -20.07
C GLY A 517 -12.06 -1.20 -21.30
N TYR A 518 -13.38 -0.99 -21.27
CA TYR A 518 -14.27 -1.19 -22.44
C TYR A 518 -14.25 -2.61 -23.02
N GLY A 519 -14.93 -3.52 -22.32
CA GLY A 519 -15.42 -4.76 -22.90
C GLY A 519 -16.89 -4.92 -22.54
N ASP A 520 -17.77 -4.89 -23.54
CA ASP A 520 -19.09 -5.50 -23.37
C ASP A 520 -18.89 -7.01 -23.16
N TYR A 521 -19.59 -7.58 -22.20
CA TYR A 521 -20.05 -8.98 -22.18
C TYR A 521 -19.04 -10.08 -21.82
N TYR A 522 -19.21 -10.64 -20.62
CA TYR A 522 -18.62 -11.94 -20.23
C TYR A 522 -19.17 -13.09 -21.07
N ALA A 523 -18.45 -14.21 -21.17
CA ALA A 523 -18.94 -15.40 -21.89
C ALA A 523 -20.17 -16.05 -21.23
N GLY A 524 -20.25 -16.01 -19.89
CA GLY A 524 -21.41 -16.45 -19.12
C GLY A 524 -22.51 -15.38 -18.99
N ASP A 525 -22.34 -14.20 -19.57
CA ASP A 525 -23.31 -13.09 -19.59
C ASP A 525 -23.88 -13.01 -21.01
N LEU A 526 -25.19 -13.11 -21.16
CA LEU A 526 -25.85 -13.38 -22.44
C LEU A 526 -27.00 -12.41 -22.76
N ASP A 527 -27.38 -11.46 -21.88
CA ASP A 527 -28.68 -10.72 -21.96
C ASP A 527 -28.72 -9.15 -22.05
N GLU A 528 -27.60 -8.41 -21.96
CA GLU A 528 -27.43 -6.95 -22.26
C GLU A 528 -27.84 -5.85 -21.21
N ASN A 529 -27.49 -5.69 -19.90
CA ASN A 529 -26.77 -6.36 -18.79
C ASN A 529 -25.33 -5.94 -18.32
N LEU A 530 -24.25 -6.73 -18.42
CA LEU A 530 -22.86 -6.61 -17.84
C LEU A 530 -22.56 -7.37 -16.52
N ILE A 531 -23.39 -8.34 -16.11
CA ILE A 531 -23.21 -9.12 -14.87
C ILE A 531 -23.66 -10.56 -15.07
N ILE A 532 -22.81 -11.56 -14.85
CA ILE A 532 -23.22 -12.97 -14.91
C ILE A 532 -24.22 -13.29 -13.79
N ASP A 533 -25.51 -13.44 -14.13
CA ASP A 533 -26.57 -13.81 -13.19
C ASP A 533 -27.57 -14.84 -13.73
N PHE A 534 -28.66 -15.05 -12.97
CA PHE A 534 -29.69 -16.05 -13.27
C PHE A 534 -30.46 -15.80 -14.59
N ARG A 535 -30.34 -14.62 -15.20
CA ARG A 535 -30.88 -14.29 -16.52
C ARG A 535 -30.11 -14.96 -17.64
N ASP A 536 -28.79 -15.01 -17.53
CA ASP A 536 -27.91 -15.59 -18.53
C ASP A 536 -28.03 -17.10 -18.56
N PHE A 537 -28.13 -17.71 -17.37
CA PHE A 537 -28.57 -19.10 -17.17
C PHE A 537 -29.87 -19.41 -17.92
N SER A 538 -30.79 -18.44 -18.07
CA SER A 538 -32.05 -18.62 -18.78
C SER A 538 -31.92 -18.57 -20.32
N ILE A 539 -30.90 -17.90 -20.84
CA ILE A 539 -30.53 -17.90 -22.28
C ILE A 539 -29.70 -19.13 -22.62
N LEU A 540 -28.75 -19.48 -21.75
CA LEU A 540 -27.93 -20.69 -21.82
C LEU A 540 -28.79 -21.96 -21.84
N ALA A 541 -29.77 -22.06 -20.93
CA ALA A 541 -30.80 -23.12 -20.94
C ALA A 541 -31.70 -23.11 -22.19
N GLY A 542 -31.68 -22.04 -22.99
CA GLY A 542 -32.31 -21.96 -24.30
C GLY A 542 -31.44 -22.49 -25.46
N GLY A 543 -30.11 -22.54 -25.30
CA GLY A 543 -29.13 -22.93 -26.33
C GLY A 543 -28.37 -24.24 -26.11
N TRP A 544 -28.41 -24.80 -24.88
CA TRP A 544 -27.75 -26.03 -24.37
C TRP A 544 -27.63 -27.22 -25.35
N LEU A 545 -28.56 -27.37 -26.30
CA LEU A 545 -28.65 -28.56 -27.15
C LEU A 545 -28.19 -28.34 -28.60
N THR A 546 -27.72 -27.13 -28.95
CA THR A 546 -27.31 -26.81 -30.34
C THR A 546 -26.18 -25.78 -30.51
N ALA A 547 -25.76 -25.06 -29.47
CA ALA A 547 -24.76 -23.99 -29.59
C ALA A 547 -23.85 -23.89 -28.36
N TYR A 548 -24.46 -23.85 -27.18
CA TYR A 548 -23.81 -24.01 -25.88
C TYR A 548 -23.99 -25.47 -25.42
N ASP A 549 -23.17 -25.98 -24.50
CA ASP A 549 -23.31 -27.29 -23.87
C ASP A 549 -23.23 -27.23 -22.31
N MET A 550 -22.56 -28.18 -21.64
CA MET A 550 -22.37 -28.14 -20.19
C MET A 550 -21.10 -27.39 -19.78
N ASN A 551 -20.13 -27.21 -20.68
CA ASN A 551 -18.94 -26.42 -20.41
C ASN A 551 -19.31 -24.95 -20.25
N ASP A 552 -20.21 -24.40 -21.09
CA ASP A 552 -20.73 -23.04 -20.92
C ASP A 552 -21.49 -22.87 -19.58
N LEU A 553 -22.19 -23.92 -19.11
CA LEU A 553 -22.82 -23.93 -17.79
C LEU A 553 -21.78 -23.87 -16.65
N VAL A 554 -20.61 -24.47 -16.87
CA VAL A 554 -19.47 -24.43 -15.94
C VAL A 554 -18.81 -23.05 -16.00
N GLU A 555 -18.51 -22.50 -17.18
CA GLU A 555 -17.97 -21.13 -17.34
C GLU A 555 -18.88 -20.07 -16.68
N MET A 556 -20.20 -20.19 -16.88
CA MET A 556 -21.22 -19.34 -16.26
C MET A 556 -21.35 -19.55 -14.73
N SER A 557 -20.80 -20.65 -14.19
CA SER A 557 -20.71 -20.90 -12.74
C SER A 557 -19.35 -20.49 -12.14
N GLU A 558 -18.27 -20.60 -12.91
CA GLU A 558 -16.91 -20.18 -12.55
C GLU A 558 -16.78 -18.65 -12.58
N SER A 559 -17.51 -17.99 -13.48
CA SER A 559 -17.55 -16.54 -13.59
C SER A 559 -18.81 -15.90 -12.98
N TRP A 560 -19.59 -16.69 -12.22
CA TRP A 560 -20.78 -16.22 -11.49
C TRP A 560 -20.41 -15.10 -10.52
N LEU A 561 -21.10 -13.95 -10.61
CA LEU A 561 -20.84 -12.71 -9.84
C LEU A 561 -19.53 -11.96 -10.17
N ILE A 562 -18.77 -12.32 -11.22
CA ILE A 562 -17.65 -11.45 -11.67
C ILE A 562 -18.20 -10.18 -12.31
N THR A 563 -17.65 -9.01 -11.95
CA THR A 563 -18.09 -7.68 -12.41
C THR A 563 -17.02 -6.97 -13.26
N GLY A 564 -17.47 -6.35 -14.35
CA GLY A 564 -16.64 -5.58 -15.27
C GLY A 564 -16.99 -4.11 -15.16
N GLY A 565 -16.03 -3.27 -14.76
CA GLY A 565 -16.33 -1.90 -14.38
C GLY A 565 -16.79 -1.03 -15.56
N PRO A 566 -17.77 -0.11 -15.36
CA PRO A 566 -18.02 1.00 -16.29
C PRO A 566 -16.84 2.01 -16.34
N ALA A 567 -15.79 1.76 -15.56
CA ALA A 567 -14.63 2.61 -15.38
C ALA A 567 -13.62 2.50 -16.55
N PRO A 568 -13.08 3.63 -17.06
CA PRO A 568 -12.18 3.64 -18.22
C PRO A 568 -10.78 3.13 -17.87
N ASN A 569 -10.18 2.26 -18.67
CA ASN A 569 -8.77 1.84 -18.45
C ASN A 569 -7.84 3.05 -18.66
N ILE A 570 -7.33 3.58 -17.55
CA ILE A 570 -6.36 4.67 -17.52
C ILE A 570 -4.97 4.04 -17.55
N ILE A 571 -4.35 4.05 -18.73
CA ILE A 571 -2.93 3.72 -18.92
C ILE A 571 -2.10 5.01 -18.84
N PRO A 572 -0.94 5.02 -18.16
CA PRO A 572 -0.06 6.18 -18.13
C PRO A 572 0.64 6.37 -19.48
N SER A 573 0.66 7.61 -19.95
CA SER A 573 1.46 8.04 -21.09
C SER A 573 2.77 8.66 -20.60
N PHE A 574 3.89 8.36 -21.28
CA PHE A 574 5.21 8.86 -20.92
C PHE A 574 5.66 10.00 -21.86
N ASP A 575 6.56 10.86 -21.39
CA ASP A 575 7.19 11.93 -22.19
C ASP A 575 8.40 11.45 -23.02
N GLN A 576 8.92 10.26 -22.70
CA GLN A 576 9.93 9.51 -23.45
C GLN A 576 9.31 8.28 -24.14
N ASP A 577 10.11 7.51 -24.91
CA ASP A 577 9.64 6.24 -25.51
C ASP A 577 9.45 5.18 -24.40
N PRO A 578 8.26 4.58 -24.21
CA PRO A 578 8.02 3.58 -23.16
C PRO A 578 8.95 2.35 -23.22
N ASN A 579 9.60 2.10 -24.36
CA ASN A 579 10.55 1.00 -24.56
C ASN A 579 12.02 1.41 -24.32
N ASN A 580 12.28 2.66 -23.93
CA ASN A 580 13.62 3.22 -23.73
C ASN A 580 13.61 4.39 -22.72
N LEU A 581 12.91 4.21 -21.59
CA LEU A 581 12.76 5.23 -20.55
C LEU A 581 14.07 5.41 -19.77
N SER A 582 14.49 6.66 -19.53
CA SER A 582 15.81 6.94 -18.94
C SER A 582 15.82 8.19 -18.05
N GLY A 583 16.51 8.12 -16.91
CA GLY A 583 16.58 9.17 -15.89
C GLY A 583 15.20 9.59 -15.38
N TYR A 584 14.99 10.91 -15.32
CA TYR A 584 13.70 11.51 -14.96
C TYR A 584 12.70 11.39 -16.11
N VAL A 585 11.61 10.65 -15.87
CA VAL A 585 10.54 10.33 -16.82
C VAL A 585 9.20 10.77 -16.26
N LYS A 586 8.33 11.37 -17.07
CA LYS A 586 7.00 11.82 -16.63
C LYS A 586 5.90 10.86 -17.02
N ALA A 587 5.42 10.07 -16.07
CA ALA A 587 4.17 9.33 -16.23
C ALA A 587 2.99 10.30 -16.09
N THR A 588 2.12 10.34 -17.10
CA THR A 588 1.00 11.30 -17.21
C THR A 588 -0.31 10.56 -17.41
N ILE A 589 -1.35 10.91 -16.65
CA ILE A 589 -2.73 10.46 -16.86
C ILE A 589 -3.68 11.65 -17.06
N ASN A 590 -4.82 11.39 -17.70
CA ASN A 590 -5.87 12.39 -17.93
C ASN A 590 -7.17 11.94 -17.26
N ILE A 591 -7.42 12.41 -16.03
CA ILE A 591 -8.68 12.12 -15.31
C ILE A 591 -9.75 13.14 -15.74
N THR A 592 -10.65 12.71 -16.61
CA THR A 592 -11.79 13.53 -17.09
C THR A 592 -13.16 13.08 -16.58
N ASP A 593 -13.27 11.90 -15.96
CA ASP A 593 -14.50 11.48 -15.27
C ASP A 593 -14.47 12.01 -13.83
N SER A 594 -15.58 12.63 -13.40
CA SER A 594 -15.73 13.18 -12.06
C SER A 594 -15.93 12.13 -10.95
N GLN A 595 -16.20 10.86 -11.30
CA GLN A 595 -16.29 9.74 -10.36
C GLN A 595 -14.92 9.20 -9.92
N ILE A 596 -13.84 9.61 -10.59
CA ILE A 596 -12.47 9.23 -10.24
C ILE A 596 -11.92 10.27 -9.28
N HIS A 597 -11.69 9.85 -8.04
CA HIS A 597 -11.35 10.75 -6.93
C HIS A 597 -9.88 10.70 -6.52
N ARG A 598 -9.21 9.55 -6.66
CA ARG A 598 -7.78 9.34 -6.41
C ARG A 598 -7.25 8.26 -7.35
N ALA A 599 -5.96 8.36 -7.71
CA ALA A 599 -5.27 7.38 -8.54
C ALA A 599 -3.78 7.30 -8.17
N TRP A 600 -3.19 6.12 -8.25
CA TRP A 600 -1.79 5.85 -7.90
C TRP A 600 -1.03 5.21 -9.04
N LEU A 601 0.21 5.62 -9.23
CA LEU A 601 1.16 4.91 -10.08
C LEU A 601 1.79 3.79 -9.26
N ILE A 602 1.66 2.56 -9.76
CA ILE A 602 2.25 1.37 -9.16
C ILE A 602 3.29 0.83 -10.16
N ILE A 603 4.50 0.50 -9.69
CA ILE A 603 5.61 -0.02 -10.49
C ILE A 603 6.08 -1.31 -9.83
N ASP A 604 6.14 -2.41 -10.59
CA ASP A 604 6.56 -3.75 -10.14
C ASP A 604 5.89 -4.21 -8.81
N GLY A 605 4.61 -3.90 -8.66
CA GLY A 605 3.82 -4.24 -7.46
C GLY A 605 4.01 -3.32 -6.24
N LYS A 606 4.85 -2.27 -6.31
CA LYS A 606 5.02 -1.26 -5.25
C LYS A 606 4.43 0.11 -5.63
N LYS A 607 3.78 0.77 -4.67
CA LYS A 607 3.18 2.10 -4.81
C LYS A 607 4.29 3.14 -4.98
N TYR A 608 4.35 3.81 -6.13
CA TYR A 608 5.40 4.79 -6.43
C TYR A 608 4.96 6.25 -6.18
N GLY A 609 3.68 6.57 -6.38
CA GLY A 609 3.14 7.90 -6.08
C GLY A 609 1.63 8.05 -6.35
N GLU A 610 1.07 9.19 -5.96
CA GLU A 610 -0.35 9.54 -6.16
C GLU A 610 -0.52 10.67 -7.18
N PHE A 611 -1.40 10.47 -8.15
CA PHE A 611 -1.80 11.48 -9.12
C PHE A 611 -2.75 12.47 -8.45
N CYS A 612 -2.24 13.67 -8.21
CA CYS A 612 -2.85 14.61 -7.27
C CYS A 612 -4.20 15.21 -7.70
N ASP A 613 -4.59 15.18 -8.98
CA ASP A 613 -5.65 16.03 -9.53
C ASP A 613 -6.64 15.32 -10.47
N SER A 614 -7.93 15.62 -10.30
CA SER A 614 -8.99 15.33 -11.27
C SER A 614 -9.40 16.60 -12.03
N GLY A 615 -9.50 16.50 -13.36
CA GLY A 615 -9.90 17.61 -14.25
C GLY A 615 -8.80 18.24 -15.11
N GLU A 616 -7.51 17.95 -14.85
CA GLU A 616 -6.38 18.28 -15.73
C GLU A 616 -5.46 17.06 -15.92
N SER A 617 -4.40 17.18 -16.74
CA SER A 617 -3.39 16.13 -16.90
C SER A 617 -2.51 16.06 -15.65
N SER A 618 -2.60 14.97 -14.88
CA SER A 618 -1.82 14.77 -13.66
C SER A 618 -0.55 13.96 -13.97
N THR A 619 0.57 14.32 -13.33
CA THR A 619 1.92 13.82 -13.65
C THR A 619 2.65 13.33 -12.42
N ILE A 620 3.44 12.26 -12.57
CA ILE A 620 4.38 11.75 -11.58
C ILE A 620 5.76 11.58 -12.24
N ASP A 621 6.79 12.14 -11.61
CA ASP A 621 8.19 12.04 -12.06
C ASP A 621 8.85 10.76 -11.51
N ILE A 622 9.17 9.83 -12.41
CA ILE A 622 9.89 8.57 -12.13
C ILE A 622 11.40 8.83 -12.22
N LYS A 623 12.15 8.55 -11.14
CA LYS A 623 13.62 8.46 -11.12
C LYS A 623 14.03 7.06 -11.61
N THR A 624 13.99 6.78 -12.92
CA THR A 624 14.17 5.42 -13.46
C THR A 624 15.57 4.83 -13.19
N GLU A 625 16.56 5.67 -12.91
CA GLU A 625 17.91 5.28 -12.48
C GLU A 625 17.95 4.49 -11.15
N ARG A 626 16.89 4.55 -10.31
CA ARG A 626 16.76 3.78 -9.05
C ARG A 626 16.33 2.32 -9.24
N PHE A 627 16.09 1.92 -10.49
CA PHE A 627 15.66 0.58 -10.88
C PHE A 627 16.75 -0.11 -11.71
N SER A 628 16.62 -1.41 -11.93
CA SER A 628 17.38 -2.13 -12.95
C SER A 628 17.12 -1.55 -14.34
N ASN A 629 18.01 -1.86 -15.29
CA ASN A 629 17.67 -1.75 -16.70
C ASN A 629 16.98 -3.04 -17.16
N GLY A 630 16.13 -2.94 -18.18
CA GLY A 630 15.31 -4.04 -18.69
C GLY A 630 13.82 -3.79 -18.50
N ASN A 631 13.03 -4.86 -18.53
CA ASN A 631 11.57 -4.79 -18.51
C ASN A 631 11.04 -4.45 -17.10
N HIS A 632 10.27 -3.38 -17.01
CA HIS A 632 9.54 -2.95 -15.81
C HIS A 632 8.05 -2.83 -16.12
N SER A 633 7.19 -3.12 -15.15
CA SER A 633 5.76 -3.23 -15.37
C SER A 633 5.01 -2.17 -14.56
N VAL A 634 4.20 -1.37 -15.24
CA VAL A 634 3.60 -0.15 -14.70
C VAL A 634 2.07 -0.20 -14.79
N LYS A 635 1.38 0.16 -13.70
CA LYS A 635 -0.08 0.29 -13.64
C LYS A 635 -0.52 1.62 -13.04
N VAL A 636 -1.77 1.97 -13.31
CA VAL A 636 -2.55 2.92 -12.53
C VAL A 636 -3.62 2.14 -11.78
N VAL A 637 -3.67 2.27 -10.46
CA VAL A 637 -4.82 1.82 -9.65
C VAL A 637 -5.58 3.07 -9.21
N TYR A 638 -6.90 3.07 -9.24
CA TYR A 638 -7.69 4.26 -8.94
C TYR A 638 -9.07 3.93 -8.37
N MET A 639 -9.65 4.87 -7.62
CA MET A 639 -11.01 4.71 -7.07
C MET A 639 -12.04 5.17 -8.10
N TYR A 640 -13.10 4.39 -8.29
CA TYR A 640 -14.26 4.75 -9.11
C TYR A 640 -15.53 4.54 -8.29
N ASN A 641 -16.15 5.64 -7.84
CA ASN A 641 -17.11 5.61 -6.73
C ASN A 641 -16.47 4.91 -5.51
N ASP A 642 -17.04 3.80 -5.04
CA ASP A 642 -16.56 3.04 -3.87
C ASP A 642 -15.73 1.78 -4.27
N GLU A 643 -15.43 1.58 -5.56
CA GLU A 643 -14.70 0.41 -6.08
C GLU A 643 -13.22 0.72 -6.38
N VAL A 644 -12.33 -0.23 -6.08
CA VAL A 644 -10.91 -0.20 -6.47
C VAL A 644 -10.75 -0.73 -7.89
N ILE A 645 -10.27 0.11 -8.81
CA ILE A 645 -10.09 -0.23 -10.22
C ILE A 645 -8.60 -0.30 -10.59
N CYS A 646 -8.18 -1.42 -11.17
CA CYS A 646 -6.85 -1.63 -11.70
C CYS A 646 -6.82 -1.42 -13.23
N SER A 647 -5.82 -0.67 -13.72
CA SER A 647 -5.50 -0.61 -15.14
C SER A 647 -4.97 -1.94 -15.65
N GLN A 648 -4.99 -2.12 -16.97
CA GLN A 648 -4.12 -3.10 -17.62
C GLN A 648 -2.65 -2.76 -17.34
N ALA A 649 -1.80 -3.78 -17.22
CA ALA A 649 -0.36 -3.59 -17.07
C ALA A 649 0.24 -2.98 -18.36
N THR A 650 1.05 -1.93 -18.19
CA THR A 650 1.85 -1.34 -19.25
C THR A 650 3.28 -1.83 -19.10
N ALA A 651 3.70 -2.74 -19.97
CA ALA A 651 5.11 -3.12 -20.06
C ALA A 651 5.92 -1.92 -20.56
N THR A 652 7.00 -1.61 -19.85
CA THR A 652 7.97 -0.57 -20.19
C THR A 652 9.37 -1.16 -20.13
N SER A 653 10.36 -0.47 -20.71
CA SER A 653 11.78 -0.83 -20.52
C SER A 653 12.56 0.38 -20.06
N PHE A 654 13.34 0.20 -19.00
CA PHE A 654 14.26 1.21 -18.47
C PHE A 654 15.66 0.96 -19.05
N ASP A 655 16.33 2.02 -19.48
CA ASP A 655 17.64 1.98 -20.16
C ASP A 655 18.48 3.20 -19.75
N ASN A 656 19.10 3.10 -18.57
CA ASN A 656 19.90 4.15 -17.94
C ASN A 656 21.40 3.85 -18.07
N GLU A 657 22.22 4.87 -18.32
CA GLU A 657 23.68 4.73 -18.24
C GLU A 657 24.16 4.39 -16.81
N VAL A 658 23.40 4.84 -15.80
CA VAL A 658 23.56 4.43 -14.40
C VAL A 658 22.23 3.85 -13.91
N SER A 659 22.23 2.56 -13.59
CA SER A 659 21.07 1.80 -13.12
C SER A 659 21.32 1.21 -11.73
N LEU A 660 20.25 0.88 -10.99
CA LEU A 660 20.27 0.60 -9.55
C LEU A 660 21.14 1.60 -8.79
N LEU A 661 20.93 2.89 -9.08
CA LEU A 661 21.53 3.98 -8.32
C LEU A 661 20.86 4.04 -6.94
N LEU A 662 21.60 3.60 -5.93
CA LEU A 662 21.12 3.44 -4.57
C LEU A 662 22.04 4.18 -3.60
N GLY A 663 21.49 5.23 -3.01
CA GLY A 663 22.03 5.98 -1.88
C GLY A 663 20.85 6.60 -1.15
N GLY A 664 20.95 6.75 0.16
CA GLY A 664 19.83 7.17 1.01
C GLY A 664 19.23 8.52 0.58
N ASP A 665 17.94 8.72 0.84
CA ASP A 665 17.21 9.95 0.48
C ASP A 665 17.67 11.20 1.27
N GLY A 666 18.55 10.99 2.26
CA GLY A 666 19.35 12.03 2.88
C GLY A 666 20.61 11.46 3.55
N PHE A 667 21.52 12.33 3.99
CA PHE A 667 22.67 11.94 4.80
C PHE A 667 22.31 11.91 6.29
N THR A 668 22.86 10.95 7.03
CA THR A 668 22.78 10.91 8.50
C THR A 668 24.02 11.58 9.09
N PRO A 669 23.91 12.64 9.92
CA PRO A 669 25.08 13.32 10.46
C PRO A 669 25.90 12.41 11.38
N GLY A 670 27.19 12.28 11.09
CA GLY A 670 28.09 11.39 11.82
C GLY A 670 28.25 9.99 11.20
N GLU A 671 27.49 9.66 10.16
CA GLU A 671 27.65 8.44 9.37
C GLU A 671 28.27 8.71 7.99
N ASN A 672 28.80 7.65 7.37
CA ASN A 672 29.18 7.68 5.96
C ASN A 672 27.93 7.74 5.08
N TYR A 673 27.91 8.62 4.08
CA TYR A 673 26.95 8.50 2.99
C TYR A 673 27.52 7.59 1.90
N HIS A 674 26.77 6.55 1.55
CA HIS A 674 27.13 5.58 0.54
C HIS A 674 26.25 5.75 -0.70
N LEU A 675 26.86 5.70 -1.88
CA LEU A 675 26.17 5.75 -3.16
C LEU A 675 26.70 4.65 -4.07
N PHE A 676 25.84 3.70 -4.41
CA PHE A 676 26.13 2.56 -5.28
C PHE A 676 25.40 2.70 -6.60
N GLY A 677 25.96 2.14 -7.68
CA GLY A 677 25.28 2.06 -8.97
C GLY A 677 25.98 1.11 -9.94
N ILE A 678 25.21 0.60 -10.89
CA ILE A 678 25.67 -0.21 -12.02
C ILE A 678 25.79 0.73 -13.23
N ALA A 679 26.99 0.83 -13.78
CA ALA A 679 27.31 1.70 -14.91
C ALA A 679 28.51 1.13 -15.70
N SER A 680 28.73 1.59 -16.93
CA SER A 680 29.87 1.16 -17.76
C SER A 680 30.86 2.29 -18.01
N GLY A 681 32.15 1.98 -18.17
CA GLY A 681 33.16 3.01 -18.43
C GLY A 681 33.33 3.99 -17.27
N ASN A 682 33.77 5.22 -17.56
CA ASN A 682 34.21 6.18 -16.55
C ASN A 682 33.08 7.14 -16.13
N HIS A 683 32.84 7.22 -14.81
CA HIS A 683 31.79 8.01 -14.19
C HIS A 683 32.35 8.93 -13.11
N LEU A 684 32.16 10.25 -13.26
CA LEU A 684 32.54 11.26 -12.28
C LEU A 684 31.36 11.56 -11.36
N VAL A 685 31.49 11.23 -10.07
CA VAL A 685 30.54 11.58 -9.02
C VAL A 685 31.05 12.81 -8.29
N GLU A 686 30.24 13.86 -8.21
CA GLU A 686 30.55 15.09 -7.46
C GLU A 686 29.38 15.49 -6.54
N LEU A 687 29.71 15.91 -5.32
CA LEU A 687 28.77 16.43 -4.33
C LEU A 687 29.14 17.88 -3.98
N VAL A 688 28.19 18.81 -4.14
CA VAL A 688 28.41 20.26 -3.96
C VAL A 688 27.49 20.80 -2.87
N ASP A 689 28.06 21.49 -1.87
CA ASP A 689 27.31 22.22 -0.84
C ASP A 689 26.53 23.37 -1.51
N ILE A 690 25.19 23.32 -1.48
CA ILE A 690 24.30 24.33 -2.07
C ILE A 690 24.47 25.70 -1.40
N ILE A 691 24.70 25.72 -0.09
CA ILE A 691 24.80 26.94 0.72
C ILE A 691 26.11 27.66 0.43
N ASN A 692 27.21 26.91 0.42
CA ASN A 692 28.57 27.44 0.29
C ASN A 692 29.06 27.52 -1.17
N GLU A 693 28.40 26.83 -2.10
CA GLU A 693 28.75 26.74 -3.52
C GLU A 693 30.14 26.09 -3.71
N THR A 694 30.42 25.04 -2.92
CA THR A 694 31.71 24.35 -2.84
C THR A 694 31.57 22.83 -2.98
N THR A 695 32.34 22.24 -3.89
CA THR A 695 32.48 20.78 -4.02
C THR A 695 33.11 20.18 -2.75
N ILE A 696 32.38 19.30 -2.07
CA ILE A 696 32.84 18.58 -0.87
C ILE A 696 33.34 17.16 -1.20
N PHE A 697 32.86 16.57 -2.31
CA PHE A 697 33.33 15.28 -2.84
C PHE A 697 33.43 15.36 -4.37
N SER A 698 34.45 14.75 -4.96
CA SER A 698 34.62 14.62 -6.42
C SER A 698 35.57 13.45 -6.71
N GLN A 699 35.05 12.39 -7.32
CA GLN A 699 35.81 11.17 -7.62
C GLN A 699 35.32 10.49 -8.91
N ILE A 700 36.27 9.98 -9.70
CA ILE A 700 35.99 9.15 -10.87
C ILE A 700 35.98 7.67 -10.45
N PHE A 701 34.95 6.95 -10.89
CA PHE A 701 34.79 5.51 -10.82
C PHE A 701 34.82 4.92 -12.23
N THR A 702 35.04 3.61 -12.33
CA THR A 702 35.12 2.88 -13.61
C THR A 702 34.36 1.57 -13.49
N ASP A 703 33.48 1.28 -14.45
CA ASP A 703 32.67 0.05 -14.53
C ASP A 703 31.84 -0.20 -13.24
N GLY A 704 31.14 0.86 -12.79
CA GLY A 704 30.27 0.89 -11.62
C GLY A 704 30.51 2.12 -10.75
N ILE A 705 29.62 2.36 -9.79
CA ILE A 705 29.72 3.46 -8.81
C ILE A 705 29.70 2.90 -7.40
N ASN A 706 30.65 3.33 -6.57
CA ASN A 706 30.76 2.95 -5.17
C ASN A 706 31.40 4.11 -4.38
N ALA A 707 30.66 5.21 -4.21
CA ALA A 707 31.16 6.41 -3.56
C ALA A 707 30.93 6.35 -2.04
N HIS A 708 32.01 6.63 -1.30
CA HIS A 708 32.05 6.69 0.16
C HIS A 708 32.34 8.14 0.56
N ILE A 709 31.34 8.83 1.10
CA ILE A 709 31.44 10.21 1.53
C ILE A 709 31.41 10.24 3.06
N GLU A 710 32.60 10.45 3.64
CA GLU A 710 32.82 10.54 5.07
C GLU A 710 31.93 11.62 5.74
N PRO A 711 31.44 11.41 6.98
CA PRO A 711 30.59 12.37 7.70
C PRO A 711 31.24 13.76 7.87
N ASN A 712 32.57 13.83 7.84
CA ASN A 712 33.33 15.07 7.96
C ASN A 712 33.38 15.91 6.66
N ALA A 713 32.89 15.38 5.53
CA ALA A 713 32.74 16.13 4.28
C ALA A 713 31.50 17.06 4.29
N PHE A 714 30.46 16.71 5.05
CA PHE A 714 29.23 17.49 5.18
C PHE A 714 29.48 18.73 6.06
N THR A 715 29.76 19.87 5.41
CA THR A 715 30.18 21.13 6.04
C THR A 715 29.08 21.86 6.81
N GLU A 716 27.82 21.64 6.45
CA GLU A 716 26.64 22.25 7.07
C GLU A 716 25.74 21.15 7.67
N GLU A 717 25.55 21.18 8.99
CA GLU A 717 24.85 20.13 9.78
C GLU A 717 23.36 19.96 9.40
N TYR A 718 22.77 21.00 8.82
CA TYR A 718 21.40 21.02 8.28
C TYR A 718 21.40 21.38 6.79
N GLY A 719 22.51 21.10 6.11
CA GLY A 719 22.74 21.45 4.72
C GLY A 719 21.92 20.63 3.74
N ALA A 720 21.95 21.09 2.49
CA ALA A 720 21.49 20.35 1.33
C ALA A 720 22.59 20.41 0.26
N TYR A 721 22.73 19.34 -0.52
CA TYR A 721 23.89 19.10 -1.37
C TYR A 721 23.46 18.59 -2.75
N ASP A 722 24.07 19.12 -3.80
CA ASP A 722 23.83 18.70 -5.18
C ASP A 722 24.74 17.53 -5.53
N LEU A 723 24.13 16.35 -5.69
CA LEU A 723 24.77 15.16 -6.23
C LEU A 723 24.66 15.19 -7.76
N SER A 724 25.80 15.22 -8.45
CA SER A 724 25.88 15.06 -9.90
C SER A 724 26.70 13.82 -10.25
N ILE A 725 26.22 13.06 -11.24
CA ILE A 725 26.94 11.93 -11.83
C ILE A 725 27.07 12.18 -13.32
N LYS A 726 28.29 12.10 -13.83
CA LYS A 726 28.64 12.43 -15.22
C LYS A 726 29.37 11.29 -15.92
N GLU A 727 29.06 11.06 -17.20
CA GLU A 727 29.71 10.07 -18.08
C GLU A 727 30.85 10.70 -18.91
N GLU A 728 31.95 9.97 -19.15
CA GLU A 728 33.12 10.46 -19.94
C GLU A 728 32.93 10.33 -21.46
N THR A 729 32.07 11.16 -22.05
CA THR A 729 31.82 11.14 -23.50
C THR A 729 33.09 11.48 -24.33
N MET A 730 33.38 10.66 -25.35
CA MET A 730 34.57 10.85 -26.22
C MET A 730 34.33 11.74 -27.45
N LEU A 731 33.83 12.97 -27.26
CA LEU A 731 33.47 13.91 -28.33
C LEU A 731 34.69 14.66 -28.94
N MET A 732 35.62 13.91 -29.54
CA MET A 732 36.94 14.37 -30.06
C MET A 732 37.92 14.96 -29.01
N SER A 733 37.42 15.25 -27.82
CA SER A 733 38.10 15.48 -26.55
C SER A 733 37.19 14.91 -25.46
N ALA A 734 37.73 14.43 -24.34
CA ALA A 734 36.91 13.97 -23.22
C ALA A 734 36.04 15.13 -22.70
N THR A 735 34.73 14.90 -22.63
CA THR A 735 33.73 15.85 -22.14
C THR A 735 32.78 15.13 -21.21
N TRP A 736 32.58 15.68 -20.01
CA TRP A 736 31.64 15.15 -19.04
C TRP A 736 30.22 15.63 -19.36
N GLN A 737 29.26 14.72 -19.37
CA GLN A 737 27.82 15.02 -19.48
C GLN A 737 27.10 14.50 -18.24
N ASP A 738 26.28 15.35 -17.60
CA ASP A 738 25.42 14.92 -16.49
C ASP A 738 24.41 13.86 -16.97
N VAL A 739 24.42 12.70 -16.31
CA VAL A 739 23.44 11.61 -16.50
C VAL A 739 22.49 11.49 -15.31
N VAL A 740 22.93 11.89 -14.11
CA VAL A 740 22.07 12.04 -12.92
C VAL A 740 22.36 13.35 -12.20
N ASN A 741 21.31 14.02 -11.73
CA ASN A 741 21.36 15.18 -10.84
C ASN A 741 20.27 14.99 -9.76
N TRP A 742 20.69 14.87 -8.50
CA TRP A 742 19.85 14.67 -7.32
C TRP A 742 20.19 15.72 -6.24
N VAL A 743 19.25 15.97 -5.33
CA VAL A 743 19.46 16.75 -4.12
C VAL A 743 19.47 15.84 -2.90
N ILE A 744 20.53 15.91 -2.09
CA ILE A 744 20.65 15.18 -0.83
C ILE A 744 20.44 16.18 0.33
N GLY A 745 19.37 15.98 1.10
CA GLY A 745 19.14 16.68 2.38
C GLY A 745 19.70 15.88 3.57
N ARG A 746 19.52 16.39 4.80
CA ARG A 746 19.69 15.58 6.03
C ARG A 746 18.52 14.59 6.13
N LYS A 747 18.77 13.29 6.38
CA LYS A 747 17.70 12.31 6.65
C LYS A 747 16.95 12.78 7.90
N PHE A 748 15.63 12.97 7.81
CA PHE A 748 14.85 13.54 8.90
C PHE A 748 14.59 12.50 10.00
N ASN A 749 14.94 12.83 11.24
CA ASN A 749 14.56 12.06 12.43
C ASN A 749 14.05 13.00 13.51
N LYS A 750 12.85 12.75 14.08
CA LYS A 750 12.24 13.61 15.11
C LYS A 750 13.15 13.81 16.34
N LYS A 751 14.04 12.85 16.66
CA LYS A 751 15.01 12.94 17.78
C LYS A 751 16.06 14.05 17.61
N ASP A 752 16.39 14.40 16.37
CA ASP A 752 17.38 15.44 16.03
C ASP A 752 16.84 16.86 16.22
N PHE A 753 15.52 17.01 16.32
CA PHE A 753 14.82 18.29 16.39
C PHE A 753 14.03 18.44 17.71
N PRO A 754 14.71 18.52 18.87
CA PRO A 754 14.05 18.82 20.15
C PRO A 754 13.54 20.27 20.18
N PRO A 755 12.51 20.61 20.99
CA PRO A 755 11.80 21.89 20.91
C PRO A 755 12.65 23.17 20.95
N ASP A 756 13.81 23.16 21.63
CA ASP A 756 14.69 24.32 21.81
C ASP A 756 15.87 24.41 20.81
N VAL A 757 15.93 23.51 19.81
CA VAL A 757 16.95 23.52 18.75
C VAL A 757 16.98 24.88 18.03
N ASP A 758 18.16 25.33 17.57
CA ASP A 758 18.35 26.66 16.95
C ASP A 758 17.89 26.72 15.47
N ILE A 759 16.84 25.98 15.13
CA ILE A 759 16.15 26.08 13.84
C ILE A 759 15.16 27.24 13.88
N ARG A 760 15.21 28.07 12.84
CA ARG A 760 14.52 29.37 12.76
C ARG A 760 13.53 29.45 11.62
N MET A 761 13.77 28.66 10.58
CA MET A 761 13.01 28.60 9.35
C MET A 761 12.82 27.15 8.92
N VAL A 762 11.66 26.83 8.34
CA VAL A 762 11.48 25.60 7.56
C VAL A 762 11.58 25.96 6.08
N VAL A 763 12.42 25.27 5.32
CA VAL A 763 12.37 25.25 3.85
C VAL A 763 11.86 23.88 3.46
N SER A 764 10.76 23.81 2.73
CA SER A 764 10.06 22.56 2.45
C SER A 764 9.60 22.47 1.01
N VAL A 765 9.80 21.31 0.40
CA VAL A 765 9.27 20.96 -0.92
C VAL A 765 8.30 19.80 -0.73
N GLY A 766 7.06 19.95 -1.18
CA GLY A 766 5.98 18.98 -0.96
C GLY A 766 5.64 18.09 -2.16
N ASP A 767 6.45 18.11 -3.23
CA ASP A 767 6.23 17.35 -4.46
C ASP A 767 7.56 17.04 -5.19
N LYS A 768 7.71 15.82 -5.72
CA LYS A 768 8.96 15.34 -6.36
C LYS A 768 9.27 15.98 -7.71
N SER A 769 8.26 16.38 -8.48
CA SER A 769 8.47 17.11 -9.75
C SER A 769 8.91 18.55 -9.50
N LEU A 770 8.32 19.20 -8.47
CA LEU A 770 8.63 20.58 -8.12
C LEU A 770 9.98 20.75 -7.41
N GLU A 771 10.51 19.72 -6.76
CA GLU A 771 11.90 19.70 -6.31
C GLU A 771 12.87 20.07 -7.43
N LYS A 772 12.63 19.54 -8.63
CA LYS A 772 13.41 19.80 -9.84
C LYS A 772 12.93 21.04 -10.61
N GLU A 773 11.63 21.18 -10.87
CA GLU A 773 11.11 22.32 -11.64
C GLU A 773 11.25 23.68 -10.92
N LYS A 774 11.36 23.67 -9.58
CA LYS A 774 11.53 24.87 -8.73
C LYS A 774 12.86 24.88 -7.97
N GLU A 775 13.81 24.04 -8.38
CA GLU A 775 15.15 23.89 -7.82
C GLU A 775 15.80 25.23 -7.44
N GLN A 776 15.97 26.11 -8.43
CA GLN A 776 16.54 27.46 -8.24
C GLN A 776 15.79 28.33 -7.21
N CYS A 777 14.46 28.19 -7.11
CA CYS A 777 13.62 29.01 -6.24
C CYS A 777 13.81 28.63 -4.75
N TRP A 778 13.70 27.35 -4.42
CA TRP A 778 13.88 26.89 -3.04
C TRP A 778 15.36 26.89 -2.62
N LYS A 779 16.30 26.66 -3.55
CA LYS A 779 17.74 26.89 -3.31
C LYS A 779 18.02 28.35 -2.98
N ALA A 780 17.46 29.31 -3.72
CA ALA A 780 17.66 30.73 -3.44
C ALA A 780 17.10 31.13 -2.06
N ALA A 781 15.94 30.59 -1.65
CA ALA A 781 15.39 30.75 -0.30
C ALA A 781 16.34 30.17 0.78
N LEU A 782 16.83 28.94 0.60
CA LEU A 782 17.74 28.25 1.52
C LEU A 782 19.08 29.00 1.67
N LYS A 783 19.72 29.34 0.55
CA LYS A 783 20.95 30.16 0.50
C LYS A 783 20.72 31.50 1.20
N THR A 784 19.57 32.15 0.97
CA THR A 784 19.25 33.44 1.57
C THR A 784 19.06 33.36 3.08
N ALA A 785 18.43 32.31 3.60
CA ALA A 785 18.28 32.07 5.04
C ALA A 785 19.65 31.94 5.73
N VAL A 786 20.51 31.02 5.27
CA VAL A 786 21.81 30.78 5.94
C VAL A 786 22.73 32.00 5.84
N ARG A 787 22.81 32.65 4.67
CA ARG A 787 23.63 33.88 4.49
C ARG A 787 23.12 35.08 5.31
N LYS A 788 21.89 35.03 5.85
CA LYS A 788 21.33 36.00 6.81
C LYS A 788 21.57 35.63 8.28
N GLY A 789 22.14 34.46 8.58
CA GLY A 789 22.22 33.92 9.95
C GLY A 789 20.87 33.37 10.46
N ILE A 790 20.01 32.92 9.54
CA ILE A 790 18.74 32.27 9.84
C ILE A 790 18.93 30.79 9.54
N TRP A 791 19.18 29.97 10.56
CA TRP A 791 19.41 28.54 10.38
C TRP A 791 18.10 27.83 9.98
N PRO A 792 18.04 27.20 8.79
CA PRO A 792 16.87 26.48 8.33
C PRO A 792 16.97 24.98 8.65
N VAL A 793 15.83 24.31 8.67
CA VAL A 793 15.75 22.89 8.31
C VAL A 793 15.25 22.79 6.87
N PHE A 794 15.86 21.91 6.08
CA PHE A 794 15.40 21.57 4.73
C PHE A 794 14.64 20.23 4.78
N LEU A 795 13.40 20.22 4.29
CA LEU A 795 12.63 19.02 4.01
C LEU A 795 12.51 18.88 2.50
N ASN A 796 13.18 17.87 1.94
CA ASN A 796 13.08 17.49 0.53
C ASN A 796 11.70 16.86 0.23
N ALA A 797 11.42 16.58 -1.04
CA ALA A 797 10.11 16.07 -1.48
C ALA A 797 9.72 14.70 -0.89
N GLU A 798 10.68 13.96 -0.33
CA GLU A 798 10.47 12.66 0.32
C GLU A 798 10.30 12.83 1.85
N ALA A 799 11.11 13.67 2.50
CA ALA A 799 11.01 13.95 3.94
C ALA A 799 9.85 14.90 4.33
N CYS A 800 9.27 15.63 3.38
CA CYS A 800 8.18 16.59 3.64
C CYS A 800 6.80 15.92 3.77
N THR A 801 6.66 14.97 4.71
CA THR A 801 5.36 14.53 5.23
C THR A 801 4.76 15.61 6.14
N TRP A 802 3.45 15.59 6.36
CA TRP A 802 2.79 16.49 7.31
C TRP A 802 3.32 16.30 8.74
N ASP A 803 3.61 15.07 9.14
CA ASP A 803 4.24 14.73 10.42
C ASP A 803 5.57 15.45 10.64
N ASN A 804 6.47 15.39 9.66
CA ASN A 804 7.80 15.98 9.76
C ASN A 804 7.72 17.52 9.66
N LEU A 805 6.87 18.02 8.76
CA LEU A 805 6.63 19.44 8.55
C LEU A 805 5.99 20.09 9.79
N SER A 806 4.92 19.52 10.34
CA SER A 806 4.23 20.03 11.52
C SER A 806 5.13 19.99 12.76
N HIS A 807 5.90 18.92 12.97
CA HIS A 807 6.93 18.85 14.02
C HIS A 807 7.91 20.03 13.90
N CYS A 808 8.45 20.27 12.70
CA CYS A 808 9.37 21.38 12.44
C CYS A 808 8.73 22.76 12.68
N LEU A 809 7.47 22.95 12.29
CA LEU A 809 6.76 24.21 12.48
C LEU A 809 6.46 24.50 13.96
N HIS A 810 6.27 23.46 14.79
CA HIS A 810 6.04 23.61 16.23
C HIS A 810 7.27 24.07 17.02
N LEU A 811 8.50 23.70 16.60
CA LEU A 811 9.77 24.04 17.27
C LEU A 811 9.80 25.49 17.78
N ASN A 812 10.22 25.70 19.04
CA ASN A 812 10.02 26.96 19.78
C ASN A 812 10.57 28.19 19.05
N ARG A 813 11.67 27.99 18.30
CA ARG A 813 12.45 29.04 17.65
C ARG A 813 12.12 29.22 16.17
N VAL A 814 11.33 28.33 15.57
CA VAL A 814 10.79 28.51 14.22
C VAL A 814 9.74 29.61 14.22
N LYS A 815 10.00 30.62 13.38
CA LYS A 815 9.15 31.79 13.13
C LYS A 815 8.89 32.01 11.63
N MET A 816 9.51 31.21 10.76
CA MET A 816 9.56 31.46 9.31
C MET A 816 9.36 30.15 8.53
N TRP A 817 8.71 30.21 7.38
CA TRP A 817 8.41 29.04 6.55
C TRP A 817 8.42 29.38 5.06
N TYR A 818 9.17 28.61 4.27
CA TYR A 818 9.05 28.53 2.81
C TYR A 818 8.51 27.15 2.42
N HIS A 819 7.48 27.14 1.58
CA HIS A 819 6.89 25.92 1.04
C HIS A 819 6.79 26.00 -0.47
N CYS A 820 7.15 24.92 -1.17
CA CYS A 820 6.95 24.78 -2.61
C CYS A 820 6.23 23.46 -2.91
N SER A 821 5.05 23.54 -3.55
CA SER A 821 4.17 22.39 -3.78
C SER A 821 3.16 22.68 -4.87
N HIS A 822 2.43 21.65 -5.31
CA HIS A 822 1.13 21.87 -5.93
C HIS A 822 0.15 22.48 -4.90
N GLY A 823 -0.80 23.26 -5.38
CA GLY A 823 -1.78 23.91 -4.52
C GLY A 823 -3.07 24.25 -5.27
N HIS A 824 -4.18 24.21 -4.56
CA HIS A 824 -5.52 24.29 -5.15
C HIS A 824 -6.44 25.17 -4.31
N HIS A 825 -7.62 25.43 -4.85
CA HIS A 825 -8.69 26.21 -4.22
C HIS A 825 -10.06 25.70 -4.67
N ASP A 826 -10.20 25.40 -5.96
CA ASP A 826 -11.43 24.91 -6.59
C ASP A 826 -11.22 23.44 -6.99
N LEU A 827 -11.44 22.48 -6.07
CA LEU A 827 -11.36 21.04 -6.37
C LEU A 827 -12.62 20.55 -7.11
N LEU A 828 -12.46 19.61 -8.05
CA LEU A 828 -13.55 19.19 -8.94
C LEU A 828 -14.72 18.57 -8.15
N GLY A 829 -15.90 19.19 -8.25
CA GLY A 829 -17.12 18.74 -7.57
C GLY A 829 -17.18 19.01 -6.06
N GLN A 830 -16.21 19.74 -5.49
CA GLN A 830 -16.13 20.05 -4.06
C GLN A 830 -16.43 21.54 -3.78
N PRO A 831 -16.81 21.90 -2.54
CA PRO A 831 -16.73 23.28 -2.06
C PRO A 831 -15.29 23.84 -2.14
N PRO A 832 -15.11 25.15 -2.35
CA PRO A 832 -13.77 25.74 -2.37
C PRO A 832 -13.06 25.66 -1.01
N ARG A 833 -11.76 25.33 -1.03
CA ARG A 833 -10.86 25.33 0.13
C ARG A 833 -9.42 25.44 -0.36
N GLN A 834 -8.62 26.35 0.21
CA GLN A 834 -7.19 26.39 -0.13
C GLN A 834 -6.49 25.12 0.37
N CYS A 835 -5.60 24.53 -0.43
CA CYS A 835 -4.72 23.44 0.00
C CYS A 835 -3.33 23.50 -0.65
N ILE A 836 -2.36 22.88 0.04
CA ILE A 836 -0.99 22.60 -0.42
C ILE A 836 -0.81 21.08 -0.54
N THR A 837 0.32 20.62 -1.07
CA THR A 837 0.63 19.18 -1.22
C THR A 837 1.88 18.84 -0.41
N THR A 838 1.91 17.64 0.16
CA THR A 838 3.00 17.07 0.95
C THR A 838 3.27 15.64 0.46
N ALA A 839 4.36 15.01 0.91
CA ALA A 839 4.61 13.58 0.66
C ALA A 839 3.46 12.68 1.16
N SER A 840 2.71 13.15 2.16
CA SER A 840 1.49 12.53 2.72
C SER A 840 0.18 12.98 2.05
N GLY A 841 0.23 13.65 0.89
CA GLY A 841 -0.95 14.11 0.14
C GLY A 841 -1.36 15.57 0.40
N LYS A 842 -2.61 15.93 0.06
CA LYS A 842 -3.12 17.31 0.16
C LYS A 842 -3.40 17.72 1.62
N VAL A 843 -2.86 18.87 2.04
CA VAL A 843 -3.11 19.50 3.35
C VAL A 843 -3.92 20.79 3.16
N PHE A 844 -5.07 20.88 3.80
CA PHE A 844 -6.04 21.98 3.64
C PHE A 844 -5.76 23.18 4.56
N SER A 845 -6.37 24.33 4.27
CA SER A 845 -6.33 25.51 5.14
C SER A 845 -6.99 25.24 6.49
N TYR A 846 -8.19 24.65 6.47
CA TYR A 846 -8.96 24.14 7.61
C TYR A 846 -9.95 23.08 7.11
N LEU A 847 -10.41 22.23 8.02
CA LEU A 847 -11.37 21.14 7.83
C LEU A 847 -12.41 21.13 8.97
N LYS A 848 -13.45 20.29 8.87
CA LYS A 848 -14.55 20.22 9.84
C LYS A 848 -14.07 19.85 11.25
N LYS A 849 -13.05 18.99 11.32
CA LYS A 849 -12.43 18.49 12.56
C LYS A 849 -11.69 19.56 13.39
N ASP A 850 -11.37 20.72 12.80
CA ASP A 850 -10.63 21.79 13.46
C ASP A 850 -11.53 22.70 14.32
N TYR A 851 -12.86 22.51 14.23
CA TYR A 851 -13.85 23.20 15.05
C TYR A 851 -14.32 22.33 16.22
N ASP A 852 -14.80 22.96 17.29
CA ASP A 852 -15.59 22.26 18.31
C ASP A 852 -16.79 21.56 17.63
N PRO A 853 -16.95 20.23 17.75
CA PRO A 853 -18.05 19.50 17.11
C PRO A 853 -19.45 20.00 17.49
N ASN A 854 -19.58 20.72 18.60
CA ASN A 854 -20.84 21.31 19.07
C ASN A 854 -21.09 22.72 18.51
N ASN A 855 -20.11 23.31 17.81
CA ASN A 855 -20.10 24.72 17.38
C ASN A 855 -19.39 24.91 16.01
N VAL A 856 -19.53 23.94 15.10
CA VAL A 856 -19.13 24.10 13.69
C VAL A 856 -19.93 25.26 13.06
N PRO A 857 -19.31 26.20 12.32
CA PRO A 857 -20.03 27.32 11.72
C PRO A 857 -21.17 26.87 10.78
N PRO A 858 -22.39 27.44 10.86
CA PRO A 858 -23.48 27.13 9.92
C PRO A 858 -23.25 27.51 8.45
N THR A 859 -22.09 28.10 8.15
CA THR A 859 -21.60 28.43 6.80
C THR A 859 -20.44 27.54 6.37
N TYR A 860 -20.13 26.48 7.13
CA TYR A 860 -19.15 25.48 6.74
C TYR A 860 -19.77 24.56 5.68
N GLU A 861 -19.19 24.55 4.49
CA GLU A 861 -19.53 23.60 3.43
C GLU A 861 -18.57 22.40 3.53
N GLU A 862 -19.13 21.20 3.72
CA GLU A 862 -18.36 19.97 3.92
C GLU A 862 -17.77 19.46 2.60
N LEU A 863 -16.48 19.13 2.62
CA LEU A 863 -15.85 18.36 1.55
C LEU A 863 -16.34 16.90 1.61
N SER A 864 -16.01 16.09 0.61
CA SER A 864 -16.22 14.64 0.70
C SER A 864 -15.46 14.05 1.91
N PRO A 865 -15.93 12.92 2.50
CA PRO A 865 -15.25 12.28 3.62
C PRO A 865 -13.76 12.00 3.36
N TRP A 866 -13.43 11.68 2.11
CA TRP A 866 -12.07 11.50 1.61
C TRP A 866 -11.14 12.70 1.86
N TYR A 867 -11.68 13.93 1.79
CA TYR A 867 -10.92 15.15 2.04
C TYR A 867 -11.07 15.70 3.46
N GLU A 868 -12.21 15.48 4.14
CA GLU A 868 -12.38 15.85 5.56
C GLU A 868 -11.48 15.03 6.50
N ASN A 869 -11.06 13.83 6.08
CA ASN A 869 -10.13 12.97 6.83
C ASN A 869 -8.64 13.34 6.62
N ASN A 870 -8.30 14.19 5.63
CA ASN A 870 -6.92 14.64 5.40
C ASN A 870 -6.43 15.59 6.50
N HIS A 871 -5.16 16.01 6.43
CA HIS A 871 -4.60 17.00 7.34
C HIS A 871 -4.95 18.46 6.99
N SER A 872 -4.86 19.34 7.99
CA SER A 872 -5.09 20.78 7.85
C SER A 872 -4.02 21.64 8.55
N ILE A 873 -3.77 22.84 8.04
CA ILE A 873 -2.87 23.83 8.65
C ILE A 873 -3.43 24.39 9.97
N ALA A 874 -4.76 24.35 10.17
CA ALA A 874 -5.36 24.74 11.44
C ALA A 874 -5.03 23.77 12.61
N GLU A 875 -4.65 22.51 12.32
CA GLU A 875 -4.15 21.55 13.32
C GLU A 875 -2.94 22.09 14.11
N LEU A 876 -2.15 22.99 13.50
CA LEU A 876 -1.00 23.63 14.15
C LEU A 876 -1.42 24.53 15.34
N GLY A 877 -2.70 24.88 15.46
CA GLY A 877 -3.20 25.72 16.56
C GLY A 877 -2.66 27.16 16.57
N PHE A 878 -2.02 27.62 15.48
CA PHE A 878 -1.43 28.95 15.37
C PHE A 878 -2.45 30.08 15.17
N PHE A 879 -3.75 29.74 15.09
CA PHE A 879 -4.82 30.69 14.88
C PHE A 879 -4.84 31.79 15.95
N GLY A 880 -4.74 33.05 15.51
CA GLY A 880 -4.69 34.23 16.40
C GLY A 880 -3.40 34.37 17.23
N THR A 881 -2.34 33.62 16.93
CA THR A 881 -1.04 33.70 17.62
C THR A 881 -0.01 34.54 16.87
N ASP A 882 1.08 34.95 17.53
CA ASP A 882 2.25 35.56 16.88
C ASP A 882 3.30 34.52 16.40
N LYS A 883 2.90 33.25 16.25
CA LYS A 883 3.83 32.14 16.00
C LYS A 883 4.64 32.32 14.72
N MET A 884 4.07 32.84 13.64
CA MET A 884 4.79 33.03 12.38
C MET A 884 4.97 34.51 12.03
N THR A 885 6.17 34.88 11.55
CA THR A 885 6.53 36.23 11.11
C THR A 885 6.82 36.31 9.61
N TRP A 886 7.26 35.24 8.94
CA TRP A 886 7.45 35.23 7.49
C TRP A 886 7.06 33.88 6.89
N VAL A 887 6.00 33.84 6.08
CA VAL A 887 5.56 32.64 5.37
C VAL A 887 5.47 32.93 3.87
N GLN A 888 6.05 32.06 3.03
CA GLN A 888 5.92 32.13 1.58
C GLN A 888 5.53 30.76 1.01
N PHE A 889 4.38 30.69 0.36
CA PHE A 889 3.89 29.50 -0.34
C PHE A 889 4.05 29.66 -1.85
N ASN A 890 5.12 29.08 -2.38
CA ASN A 890 5.32 28.87 -3.81
C ASN A 890 4.47 27.69 -4.31
N ALA A 891 3.15 27.85 -4.19
CA ALA A 891 2.13 26.91 -4.60
C ALA A 891 0.99 27.64 -5.31
N CYS A 892 0.36 27.00 -6.29
CA CYS A 892 -0.77 27.56 -7.01
C CYS A 892 -1.93 27.91 -6.06
N TYR A 893 -2.62 29.03 -6.32
CA TYR A 893 -3.78 29.52 -5.57
C TYR A 893 -3.57 29.75 -4.05
N SER A 894 -2.33 29.71 -3.56
CA SER A 894 -1.98 29.90 -2.14
C SER A 894 -2.36 31.28 -1.56
N ALA A 895 -2.61 32.28 -2.40
CA ALA A 895 -3.13 33.58 -2.03
C ALA A 895 -4.36 33.98 -2.88
N LYS A 896 -5.16 32.99 -3.30
CA LYS A 896 -6.47 33.17 -3.95
C LYS A 896 -7.50 33.77 -3.00
N THR A 897 -7.49 33.31 -1.76
CA THR A 897 -8.21 33.84 -0.60
C THR A 897 -7.21 34.09 0.54
N ALA A 898 -7.69 34.40 1.74
CA ALA A 898 -6.87 34.71 2.90
C ALA A 898 -6.99 33.65 4.02
N GLU A 899 -7.30 32.40 3.67
CA GLU A 899 -7.49 31.33 4.67
C GLU A 899 -6.16 30.95 5.32
N PHE A 900 -5.11 30.72 4.53
CA PHE A 900 -3.78 30.39 5.04
C PHE A 900 -3.20 31.45 6.00
N PRO A 901 -3.12 32.76 5.68
CA PRO A 901 -2.65 33.76 6.65
C PRO A 901 -3.52 33.82 7.90
N TYR A 902 -4.84 33.59 7.79
CA TYR A 902 -5.76 33.59 8.94
C TYR A 902 -5.44 32.44 9.92
N VAL A 903 -5.33 31.19 9.44
CA VAL A 903 -5.00 30.03 10.31
C VAL A 903 -3.57 30.07 10.86
N LEU A 904 -2.65 30.71 10.13
CA LEU A 904 -1.25 30.92 10.58
C LEU A 904 -1.07 32.09 11.55
N GLY A 905 -2.16 32.75 11.98
CA GLY A 905 -2.11 33.84 12.97
C GLY A 905 -1.61 35.19 12.41
N MET A 906 -1.72 35.42 11.11
CA MET A 906 -1.29 36.66 10.45
C MET A 906 -2.49 37.58 10.19
N PRO A 907 -2.70 38.64 11.01
CA PRO A 907 -3.93 39.43 10.96
C PRO A 907 -4.04 40.27 9.68
N ILE A 908 -5.22 40.21 9.06
CA ILE A 908 -5.54 40.90 7.80
C ILE A 908 -6.02 42.33 8.06
N GLU A 909 -6.78 42.57 9.13
CA GLU A 909 -7.42 43.87 9.41
C GLU A 909 -6.56 44.79 10.30
N GLU A 910 -5.81 44.25 11.26
CA GLU A 910 -4.82 44.97 12.07
C GLU A 910 -3.42 44.32 11.93
N PRO A 911 -2.77 44.45 10.75
CA PRO A 911 -1.45 43.88 10.46
C PRO A 911 -0.36 44.31 11.46
N ALA A 912 0.30 43.33 12.08
CA ALA A 912 1.43 43.54 12.98
C ALA A 912 2.70 43.96 12.20
N PHE A 913 3.54 44.80 12.79
CA PHE A 913 4.69 45.42 12.11
C PHE A 913 5.79 44.45 11.61
N GLU A 914 5.73 43.15 11.91
CA GLU A 914 6.73 42.15 11.52
C GLU A 914 6.16 40.83 10.95
N GLN A 915 4.85 40.69 10.72
CA GLN A 915 4.26 39.47 10.17
C GLN A 915 3.96 39.60 8.67
N ILE A 916 4.32 38.61 7.85
CA ILE A 916 3.97 38.60 6.43
C ILE A 916 3.71 37.19 5.87
N PHE A 917 2.63 37.05 5.11
CA PHE A 917 2.35 35.92 4.23
C PHE A 917 2.53 36.34 2.77
N ILE A 918 3.10 35.47 1.93
CA ILE A 918 3.33 35.67 0.50
C ILE A 918 2.85 34.44 -0.28
N GLY A 919 2.17 34.64 -1.40
CA GLY A 919 1.70 33.54 -2.25
C GLY A 919 1.12 33.99 -3.59
N TRP A 920 0.50 33.05 -4.30
CA TRP A 920 0.00 33.22 -5.68
C TRP A 920 -1.53 33.20 -5.76
N LYS A 921 -2.10 34.16 -6.49
CA LYS A 921 -3.55 34.35 -6.65
C LYS A 921 -4.20 33.38 -7.63
N GLY A 922 -3.46 32.98 -8.65
CA GLY A 922 -3.82 32.00 -9.67
C GLY A 922 -2.82 30.85 -9.71
N LYS A 923 -2.64 30.24 -10.88
CA LYS A 923 -1.52 29.31 -11.08
C LYS A 923 -0.19 30.06 -10.94
N ALA A 924 0.71 29.54 -10.11
CA ALA A 924 2.14 29.74 -10.33
C ALA A 924 2.50 28.94 -11.59
N LEU A 925 3.29 29.49 -12.51
CA LEU A 925 3.69 28.72 -13.69
C LEU A 925 4.74 27.69 -13.25
N VAL A 926 4.31 26.44 -13.10
CA VAL A 926 5.13 25.26 -12.84
C VAL A 926 6.02 25.02 -14.07
N ASN A 927 5.41 24.65 -15.19
CA ASN A 927 6.04 24.58 -16.50
C ASN A 927 6.22 25.98 -17.13
N ASP A 928 7.13 26.77 -16.58
CA ASP A 928 7.51 28.11 -17.05
C ASP A 928 8.45 28.03 -18.25
N ILE A 929 7.89 27.77 -19.43
CA ILE A 929 8.59 27.62 -20.73
C ILE A 929 9.50 28.83 -21.09
N LEU A 930 9.36 29.97 -20.41
CA LEU A 930 10.16 31.17 -20.61
C LEU A 930 11.15 31.48 -19.46
N GLY A 931 11.17 30.68 -18.38
CA GLY A 931 11.99 30.90 -17.18
C GLY A 931 11.66 32.19 -16.39
N SER A 932 10.54 32.84 -16.73
CA SER A 932 10.17 34.18 -16.29
C SER A 932 9.72 34.32 -14.82
N TYR A 933 8.99 33.34 -14.29
CA TYR A 933 8.60 33.23 -12.88
C TYR A 933 9.74 32.66 -12.03
N ASN A 934 10.45 31.66 -12.56
CA ASN A 934 11.54 31.00 -11.84
C ASN A 934 12.72 31.94 -11.60
N GLN A 935 13.19 32.65 -12.64
CA GLN A 935 14.25 33.65 -12.50
C GLN A 935 13.79 34.83 -11.63
N PHE A 936 12.53 35.27 -11.75
CA PHE A 936 11.96 36.29 -10.88
C PHE A 936 12.08 35.91 -9.40
N GLU A 937 11.77 34.67 -9.03
CA GLU A 937 11.82 34.24 -7.63
C GLU A 937 13.27 34.01 -7.14
N GLU A 938 14.18 33.51 -7.99
CA GLU A 938 15.61 33.47 -7.68
C GLU A 938 16.17 34.88 -7.42
N ASP A 939 15.99 35.80 -8.37
CA ASP A 939 16.47 37.18 -8.30
C ASP A 939 15.87 37.93 -7.09
N TYR A 940 14.60 37.65 -6.76
CA TYR A 940 13.89 38.18 -5.60
C TYR A 940 14.54 37.73 -4.28
N TRP A 941 14.82 36.43 -4.12
CA TRP A 941 15.51 35.90 -2.95
C TRP A 941 16.93 36.45 -2.85
N ASP A 942 17.66 36.48 -3.97
CA ASP A 942 19.01 37.03 -4.04
C ASP A 942 19.07 38.54 -3.71
N THR A 943 18.00 39.28 -3.99
CA THR A 943 17.84 40.70 -3.60
C THR A 943 17.45 40.86 -2.13
N LEU A 944 16.56 40.01 -1.61
CA LEU A 944 16.27 39.94 -0.16
C LEU A 944 17.53 39.63 0.65
N ARG A 945 18.41 38.74 0.16
CA ARG A 945 19.72 38.41 0.77
C ARG A 945 20.58 39.64 1.01
N TRP A 946 20.60 40.60 0.09
CA TRP A 946 21.35 41.86 0.24
C TRP A 946 20.73 42.86 1.23
N GLY A 947 19.56 42.57 1.81
CA GLY A 947 18.95 43.37 2.88
C GLY A 947 17.92 44.41 2.41
N HIS A 948 17.50 44.33 1.14
CA HIS A 948 16.45 45.17 0.58
C HIS A 948 15.08 44.88 1.23
N SER A 949 14.09 45.74 0.97
CA SER A 949 12.69 45.45 1.35
C SER A 949 12.00 44.58 0.30
N LEU A 950 10.88 43.97 0.67
CA LEU A 950 10.06 43.15 -0.21
C LEU A 950 9.66 43.92 -1.49
N GLN A 951 9.24 45.19 -1.37
CA GLN A 951 8.92 46.00 -2.56
C GLN A 951 10.09 46.04 -3.55
N THR A 952 11.30 46.40 -3.09
CA THR A 952 12.47 46.49 -3.97
C THR A 952 12.88 45.12 -4.53
N ALA A 953 12.82 44.08 -3.71
CA ALA A 953 13.12 42.71 -4.15
C ALA A 953 12.11 42.16 -5.17
N VAL A 954 10.87 42.64 -5.19
CA VAL A 954 9.92 42.32 -6.26
C VAL A 954 10.15 43.22 -7.48
N GLU A 955 10.19 44.54 -7.29
CA GLU A 955 10.26 45.51 -8.39
C GLU A 955 11.54 45.42 -9.25
N ASP A 956 12.71 45.19 -8.64
CA ASP A 956 13.99 45.06 -9.36
C ASP A 956 14.12 43.71 -10.10
N SER A 957 13.38 42.68 -9.67
CA SER A 957 13.44 41.31 -10.22
C SER A 957 12.39 41.02 -11.31
N LEU A 958 11.46 41.95 -11.59
CA LEU A 958 10.42 41.71 -12.60
C LEU A 958 11.01 41.60 -14.03
N PRO A 959 10.76 40.51 -14.76
CA PRO A 959 11.33 40.32 -16.10
C PRO A 959 10.77 41.34 -17.10
N PRO A 960 11.60 41.85 -18.05
CA PRO A 960 11.20 42.88 -19.04
C PRO A 960 10.01 42.50 -19.93
N VAL A 961 9.66 41.21 -19.99
CA VAL A 961 8.46 40.67 -20.62
C VAL A 961 7.79 39.73 -19.61
N GLY A 962 6.48 39.85 -19.42
CA GLY A 962 5.72 39.04 -18.46
C GLY A 962 5.61 39.63 -17.05
N GLY A 963 6.51 40.52 -16.64
CA GLY A 963 6.55 41.08 -15.27
C GLY A 963 5.25 41.67 -14.74
N THR A 964 4.42 42.31 -15.60
CA THR A 964 3.09 42.79 -15.18
C THR A 964 2.14 41.67 -14.78
N SER A 965 2.21 40.50 -15.44
CA SER A 965 1.39 39.33 -15.10
C SER A 965 1.88 38.64 -13.83
N ILE A 966 3.18 38.70 -13.53
CA ILE A 966 3.74 38.21 -12.25
C ILE A 966 3.24 39.12 -11.13
N LEU A 967 3.35 40.44 -11.29
CA LEU A 967 2.92 41.44 -10.30
C LEU A 967 1.39 41.44 -10.06
N GLU A 968 0.57 41.10 -11.05
CA GLU A 968 -0.89 40.93 -10.88
C GLU A 968 -1.29 39.60 -10.19
N ASN A 969 -0.37 38.64 -10.10
CA ASN A 969 -0.57 37.29 -9.56
C ASN A 969 0.08 37.10 -8.17
N PHE A 970 1.19 37.80 -7.90
CA PHE A 970 1.89 37.85 -6.62
C PHE A 970 1.07 38.62 -5.58
N MET A 971 0.86 38.04 -4.41
CA MET A 971 0.01 38.59 -3.35
C MET A 971 0.70 38.48 -1.99
N TYR A 972 0.40 39.43 -1.09
CA TYR A 972 0.86 39.40 0.30
C TYR A 972 -0.22 39.85 1.29
N TYR A 973 -0.07 39.42 2.55
CA TYR A 973 -0.91 39.80 3.69
C TYR A 973 -0.03 40.01 4.94
N GLY A 974 -0.54 40.71 5.97
CA GLY A 974 0.09 40.78 7.30
C GLY A 974 0.93 42.03 7.61
N VAL A 975 1.41 42.77 6.60
CA VAL A 975 2.07 44.09 6.78
C VAL A 975 1.19 45.23 6.27
N ILE A 976 1.30 46.41 6.92
CA ILE A 976 0.64 47.65 6.48
C ILE A 976 1.10 48.07 5.07
N ASP A 977 2.38 47.88 4.77
CA ASP A 977 2.99 48.24 3.48
C ASP A 977 4.28 47.43 3.28
N TRP A 978 4.37 46.70 2.16
CA TRP A 978 5.53 45.88 1.80
C TRP A 978 6.85 46.65 1.60
N GLN A 979 6.83 47.98 1.49
CA GLN A 979 8.06 48.78 1.44
C GLN A 979 8.89 48.70 2.73
N TYR A 980 8.28 48.30 3.85
CA TYR A 980 8.92 48.13 5.16
C TYR A 980 9.14 46.66 5.56
N ALA A 981 8.63 45.70 4.79
CA ALA A 981 8.87 44.28 5.04
C ALA A 981 10.30 43.93 4.64
N HIS A 982 11.08 43.35 5.56
CA HIS A 982 12.46 42.93 5.32
C HIS A 982 12.66 41.49 5.79
N PHE A 983 13.20 40.63 4.94
CA PHE A 983 13.53 39.26 5.33
C PHE A 983 14.65 39.25 6.38
N ARG A 984 14.27 39.01 7.65
CA ARG A 984 15.13 38.91 8.82
C ARG A 984 14.45 38.04 9.87
N TYR A 985 15.22 37.41 10.75
CA TYR A 985 14.67 36.80 11.95
C TYR A 985 14.19 37.90 12.93
N PRO A 986 13.04 37.74 13.60
CA PRO A 986 12.54 38.74 14.55
C PRO A 986 13.48 38.92 15.74
N ASN A 987 13.52 40.14 16.30
CA ASN A 987 14.40 40.45 17.42
C ASN A 987 13.68 40.19 18.75
N ILE A 988 14.02 39.08 19.41
CA ILE A 988 13.35 38.58 20.63
C ILE A 988 13.83 39.32 21.91
N ASN A 989 13.97 40.65 21.87
CA ASN A 989 14.46 41.51 22.96
C ASN A 989 13.71 42.86 23.05
#